data_AF-A0A7C8R885-F1
#
_entry.id   AF-A0A7C8R885-F1
#
_cell.length_a   1.000
_cell.length_b   1.000
_cell.length_c   1.000
_cell.angle_alpha   90.00
_cell.angle_beta   90.00
_cell.angle_gamma   90.00
#
_symmetry.space_group_name_H-M   'P 1'
#
loop_
_entity.id
_entity.type
_entity.pdbx_description
1 polymer ?
#
loop_
_entity_poly.entity_id
_entity_poly.type
_entity_poly.pdbx_seq_one_letter_code
_entity_poly.pdbx_strand_id
1 'polypeptide(L)'
;MTRTSFLVQIVISALCLNGAVYAMDSEADWAFAANNLAKRAIAVPSPTQGGQPANCIAWKNVEAAEADSGDCDSIVSKYRSIKLTKATFLSLNPALKGDCANLKKNFYVCVQVGASTGAAKTTAAVKAAATPKTPAKADEEEEEEEEDDRHADNPPAVKLATKNPAPPTGLEAEEKDQFLVTGAGDTTLSTRFCAPRRNLVNLQKELPDTFNLLVLALDKMMKTPDSDARSYFQISGIHGAPFISWPVPGESGNAGLGYCTHNSVIFSTWHRPYILAFEQTLYRHGRDIVRRLFTQPAAQKKYIAALQQLRWPYWDWADSVNQSRMPKVTMDKTISVMAPDGKGGERKATIANPFYSYAFKGRENTVFKKDFTGLKATSRRPENSGSSVSFDAAADNAMQSGYTTRRKQAYNALTSATTFNFFSNALEKLHNDVHMQVGGNGIMGLISYAAFDPIFWLHHNNIDRLLAIWQAANPGKYLTPDTATPSFMRKVQEGDQDDLNTPLYPWKHADGEWWTSNDVKDVTNIWKYGYGYPEVPCYYQGDTNTLDDHATEAINRAYGDIGVPRIKGRAAVTSASVAGRNVTEWDINIIVDQAELPGTFSIYVFLGNPPADPKKWDMSSQKVSTMTLLGNPGVAKMSKLEGMTIPLGPLLAQKGVKGTEKEIQDYLAKYLVWTCMSLGEEGGTKPYDVKLMKSLKVVVTSRNVFIPSDMKIKPKVSKAKIQTAATKNQAKSGGASTLAELANTKLKGGAAAHLRIGILPDIQNTTVTGCEIKIRQS
;
A
#
# COMPACT_ATOMS: atom_id res chain seq x y z
N MET A 1 -26.49 -48.31 30.31
CA MET A 1 -26.19 -46.87 30.09
C MET A 1 -25.07 -46.46 31.04
N THR A 2 -24.02 -45.80 30.53
CA THR A 2 -22.88 -45.28 31.32
C THR A 2 -22.40 -43.96 30.72
N ARG A 3 -21.70 -43.13 31.50
CA ARG A 3 -21.52 -41.67 31.26
C ARG A 3 -20.50 -41.26 30.17
N THR A 4 -20.14 -42.13 29.23
CA THR A 4 -19.00 -41.90 28.32
C THR A 4 -19.31 -41.03 27.09
N SER A 5 -20.58 -40.90 26.68
CA SER A 5 -20.95 -40.33 25.36
C SER A 5 -20.98 -38.80 25.24
N PHE A 6 -20.60 -38.01 26.25
CA PHE A 6 -20.66 -36.53 26.17
C PHE A 6 -19.29 -35.85 25.99
N LEU A 7 -18.18 -36.56 26.24
CA LEU A 7 -16.81 -36.02 26.09
C LEU A 7 -16.27 -36.15 24.66
N VAL A 8 -16.63 -37.22 23.94
CA VAL A 8 -16.16 -37.48 22.56
C VAL A 8 -16.62 -36.39 21.59
N GLN A 9 -17.82 -35.85 21.79
CA GLN A 9 -18.40 -34.78 20.95
C GLN A 9 -17.60 -33.47 21.00
N ILE A 10 -16.89 -33.20 22.10
CA ILE A 10 -16.19 -31.93 22.34
C ILE A 10 -14.77 -31.96 21.78
N VAL A 11 -14.06 -33.09 21.91
CA VAL A 11 -12.66 -33.23 21.44
C VAL A 11 -12.54 -33.13 19.91
N ILE A 12 -13.50 -33.67 19.16
CA ILE A 12 -13.50 -33.65 17.69
C ILE A 12 -13.62 -32.22 17.13
N SER A 13 -14.17 -31.27 17.91
CA SER A 13 -14.31 -29.87 17.47
C SER A 13 -13.05 -29.02 17.69
N ALA A 14 -12.00 -29.57 18.31
CA ALA A 14 -10.81 -28.81 18.75
C ALA A 14 -9.52 -29.07 17.95
N LEU A 15 -9.49 -30.08 17.06
CA LEU A 15 -8.26 -30.54 16.38
C LEU A 15 -8.29 -30.32 14.85
N CYS A 16 -8.61 -29.09 14.45
CA CYS A 16 -8.52 -28.62 13.06
C CYS A 16 -7.72 -27.31 12.94
N LEU A 17 -6.47 -27.30 13.39
CA LEU A 17 -5.51 -26.22 13.09
C LEU A 17 -4.04 -26.71 13.19
N ASN A 18 -3.33 -26.67 12.06
CA ASN A 18 -1.90 -26.87 11.86
C ASN A 18 -1.25 -28.16 12.41
N GLY A 19 -0.95 -29.10 11.49
CA GLY A 19 -0.14 -30.28 11.79
C GLY A 19 1.35 -29.95 11.91
N ALA A 20 1.97 -30.37 13.01
CA ALA A 20 3.42 -30.32 13.25
C ALA A 20 3.89 -31.50 14.12
N VAL A 21 3.34 -32.71 13.89
CA VAL A 21 3.71 -33.94 14.60
C VAL A 21 3.72 -35.12 13.62
N TYR A 22 4.91 -35.47 13.11
CA TYR A 22 5.23 -36.78 12.50
C TYR A 22 6.75 -37.04 12.54
N ALA A 23 7.30 -37.11 13.76
CA ALA A 23 8.60 -37.68 14.13
C ALA A 23 8.79 -37.50 15.65
N MET A 24 8.02 -38.22 16.47
CA MET A 24 8.08 -38.15 17.95
C MET A 24 7.71 -39.51 18.54
N ASP A 25 8.65 -40.44 18.46
CA ASP A 25 8.44 -41.86 18.74
C ASP A 25 8.86 -42.25 20.18
N SER A 26 9.22 -41.27 21.02
CA SER A 26 9.58 -41.50 22.43
C SER A 26 8.80 -40.62 23.41
N GLU A 27 8.64 -41.11 24.64
CA GLU A 27 8.03 -40.37 25.75
C GLU A 27 8.86 -39.14 26.16
N ALA A 28 10.17 -39.14 25.83
CA ALA A 28 11.06 -38.00 26.04
C ALA A 28 10.78 -36.83 25.06
N ASP A 29 10.38 -37.12 23.82
CA ASP A 29 9.99 -36.09 22.83
C ASP A 29 8.76 -35.31 23.30
N TRP A 30 7.78 -36.03 23.86
CA TRP A 30 6.59 -35.44 24.48
C TRP A 30 6.95 -34.58 25.71
N ALA A 31 7.90 -35.03 26.54
CA ALA A 31 8.41 -34.24 27.66
C ALA A 31 9.17 -32.96 27.21
N PHE A 32 9.89 -33.02 26.08
CA PHE A 32 10.55 -31.86 25.48
C PHE A 32 9.54 -30.89 24.86
N ALA A 33 8.53 -31.38 24.15
CA ALA A 33 7.45 -30.57 23.60
C ALA A 33 6.64 -29.86 24.72
N ALA A 34 6.27 -30.58 25.78
CA ALA A 34 5.56 -30.02 26.92
C ALA A 34 6.36 -28.92 27.64
N ASN A 35 7.65 -29.14 27.87
CA ASN A 35 8.54 -28.13 28.49
C ASN A 35 8.69 -26.85 27.64
N ASN A 36 8.63 -26.95 26.32
CA ASN A 36 8.73 -25.79 25.43
C ASN A 36 7.39 -25.06 25.25
N LEU A 37 6.25 -25.78 25.22
CA LEU A 37 4.92 -25.17 25.24
C LEU A 37 4.67 -24.40 26.55
N ALA A 38 5.09 -24.94 27.70
CA ALA A 38 5.02 -24.26 28.99
C ALA A 38 5.94 -23.03 29.12
N LYS A 39 6.88 -22.82 28.17
CA LYS A 39 7.86 -21.72 28.18
C LYS A 39 7.58 -20.59 27.20
N ARG A 40 6.39 -20.55 26.56
CA ARG A 40 5.90 -19.31 25.94
C ARG A 40 5.51 -18.31 27.04
N ALA A 41 6.51 -17.59 27.54
CA ALA A 41 6.28 -16.39 28.35
C ALA A 41 5.48 -15.38 27.52
N ILE A 42 4.22 -15.18 27.86
CA ILE A 42 3.42 -14.08 27.33
C ILE A 42 4.09 -12.80 27.80
N ALA A 43 4.58 -12.00 26.85
CA ALA A 43 5.34 -10.79 27.14
C ALA A 43 4.53 -9.88 28.07
N VAL A 44 5.05 -9.63 29.28
CA VAL A 44 4.37 -8.83 30.30
C VAL A 44 4.24 -7.41 29.77
N PRO A 45 3.01 -6.91 29.52
CA PRO A 45 2.81 -5.62 28.89
C PRO A 45 3.16 -4.49 29.86
N SER A 46 4.08 -3.61 29.45
CA SER A 46 4.59 -2.53 30.29
C SER A 46 3.79 -1.23 30.07
N PRO A 47 3.48 -0.45 31.12
CA PRO A 47 3.81 -0.67 32.53
C PRO A 47 2.75 -1.51 33.28
N THR A 48 3.16 -2.28 34.29
CA THR A 48 2.25 -3.01 35.20
C THR A 48 2.24 -2.41 36.61
N GLN A 49 1.14 -2.61 37.34
CA GLN A 49 1.07 -2.24 38.76
C GLN A 49 1.66 -3.34 39.64
N GLY A 50 3.00 -3.42 39.66
CA GLY A 50 3.79 -4.57 40.12
C GLY A 50 3.28 -5.35 41.34
N GLY A 51 3.25 -6.67 41.19
CA GLY A 51 2.73 -7.62 42.17
C GLY A 51 1.89 -8.74 41.54
N GLN A 52 1.60 -8.66 40.23
CA GLN A 52 0.83 -9.67 39.49
C GLN A 52 1.50 -11.06 39.52
N PRO A 53 0.73 -12.16 39.48
CA PRO A 53 1.28 -13.50 39.37
C PRO A 53 2.11 -13.72 38.11
N ALA A 54 3.23 -14.43 38.23
CA ALA A 54 4.12 -14.75 37.10
C ALA A 54 3.46 -15.65 36.03
N ASN A 55 2.37 -16.35 36.38
CA ASN A 55 1.53 -17.15 35.48
C ASN A 55 0.31 -16.38 34.93
N CYS A 56 0.33 -15.04 34.92
CA CYS A 56 -0.73 -14.24 34.29
C CYS A 56 -0.73 -14.40 32.77
N ILE A 57 -1.85 -14.87 32.21
CA ILE A 57 -2.01 -15.17 30.77
C ILE A 57 -2.93 -14.19 30.03
N ALA A 58 -3.69 -13.34 30.74
CA ALA A 58 -4.47 -12.27 30.13
C ALA A 58 -4.40 -10.98 30.95
N TRP A 59 -4.25 -9.86 30.24
CA TRP A 59 -3.99 -8.53 30.79
C TRP A 59 -4.98 -7.52 30.22
N LYS A 60 -5.47 -6.61 31.07
CA LYS A 60 -6.31 -5.46 30.69
C LYS A 60 -5.49 -4.18 30.88
N ASN A 61 -5.45 -3.31 29.88
CA ASN A 61 -4.98 -1.93 30.08
C ASN A 61 -6.11 -1.12 30.76
N VAL A 62 -5.81 -0.40 31.83
CA VAL A 62 -6.80 0.39 32.58
C VAL A 62 -7.11 1.68 31.83
N GLU A 63 -8.38 1.84 31.45
CA GLU A 63 -8.91 3.01 30.73
C GLU A 63 -8.94 4.25 31.65
N ALA A 64 -9.07 5.44 31.06
CA ALA A 64 -9.15 6.68 31.83
C ALA A 64 -10.29 6.66 32.86
N ALA A 65 -11.52 6.37 32.41
CA ALA A 65 -12.70 6.32 33.26
C ALA A 65 -12.60 5.25 34.37
N GLU A 66 -11.97 4.10 34.10
CA GLU A 66 -11.76 3.04 35.08
C GLU A 66 -10.81 3.47 36.22
N ALA A 67 -9.76 4.24 35.89
CA ALA A 67 -8.82 4.79 36.86
C ALA A 67 -9.37 6.03 37.60
N ASP A 68 -9.98 6.96 36.86
CA ASP A 68 -10.45 8.25 37.40
C ASP A 68 -11.68 8.08 38.31
N SER A 69 -12.49 7.02 38.11
CA SER A 69 -13.56 6.61 39.03
C SER A 69 -13.11 5.64 40.13
N GLY A 70 -11.95 5.00 39.97
CA GLY A 70 -11.47 3.94 40.87
C GLY A 70 -12.38 2.72 40.89
N ASP A 71 -12.95 2.32 39.75
CA ASP A 71 -13.93 1.23 39.66
C ASP A 71 -13.35 -0.07 39.07
N CYS A 72 -13.29 -1.13 39.90
CA CYS A 72 -13.00 -2.47 39.40
C CYS A 72 -14.22 -3.19 38.79
N ASP A 73 -15.46 -2.78 39.09
CA ASP A 73 -16.64 -3.60 38.79
C ASP A 73 -17.02 -3.53 37.31
N SER A 74 -16.78 -2.40 36.65
CA SER A 74 -16.74 -2.28 35.19
C SER A 74 -15.72 -3.24 34.57
N ILE A 75 -14.46 -3.25 35.05
CA ILE A 75 -13.42 -4.19 34.59
C ILE A 75 -13.88 -5.65 34.80
N VAL A 76 -14.32 -6.01 36.01
CA VAL A 76 -14.78 -7.37 36.34
C VAL A 76 -16.00 -7.76 35.51
N SER A 77 -16.91 -6.83 35.19
CA SER A 77 -18.07 -7.09 34.33
C SER A 77 -17.67 -7.51 32.91
N LYS A 78 -16.63 -6.86 32.33
CA LYS A 78 -16.06 -7.18 31.01
C LYS A 78 -15.50 -8.63 30.94
N TYR A 79 -15.18 -9.25 32.09
CA TYR A 79 -14.56 -10.59 32.19
C TYR A 79 -15.44 -11.65 32.89
N ARG A 80 -16.77 -11.44 32.99
CA ARG A 80 -17.71 -12.44 33.56
C ARG A 80 -17.68 -13.80 32.85
N SER A 81 -17.36 -13.82 31.55
CA SER A 81 -17.23 -15.05 30.74
C SER A 81 -16.16 -16.02 31.25
N ILE A 82 -15.09 -15.51 31.86
CA ILE A 82 -14.02 -16.30 32.50
C ILE A 82 -14.20 -16.44 34.02
N LYS A 83 -15.39 -16.10 34.54
CA LYS A 83 -15.75 -16.14 35.97
C LYS A 83 -14.85 -15.29 36.89
N LEU A 84 -14.28 -14.20 36.37
CA LEU A 84 -13.54 -13.24 37.20
C LEU A 84 -14.48 -12.62 38.25
N THR A 85 -14.02 -12.53 39.50
CA THR A 85 -14.74 -11.85 40.60
C THR A 85 -13.91 -10.67 41.10
N LYS A 86 -14.51 -9.72 41.82
CA LYS A 86 -13.77 -8.58 42.42
C LYS A 86 -12.68 -9.06 43.38
N ALA A 87 -12.98 -10.05 44.22
CA ALA A 87 -12.01 -10.65 45.14
C ALA A 87 -10.83 -11.33 44.40
N THR A 88 -11.12 -12.04 43.30
CA THR A 88 -10.09 -12.63 42.44
C THR A 88 -9.26 -11.55 41.73
N PHE A 89 -9.90 -10.52 41.17
CA PHE A 89 -9.20 -9.43 40.47
C PHE A 89 -8.26 -8.65 41.40
N LEU A 90 -8.67 -8.41 42.64
CA LEU A 90 -7.82 -7.77 43.66
C LEU A 90 -6.66 -8.69 44.10
N SER A 91 -6.85 -10.01 44.24
CA SER A 91 -5.75 -10.93 44.56
C SER A 91 -4.78 -11.15 43.38
N LEU A 92 -5.25 -11.01 42.15
CA LEU A 92 -4.40 -10.96 40.95
C LEU A 92 -3.62 -9.64 40.80
N ASN A 93 -3.97 -8.58 41.55
CA ASN A 93 -3.33 -7.26 41.45
C ASN A 93 -3.03 -6.63 42.83
N PRO A 94 -2.10 -7.18 43.62
CA PRO A 94 -1.83 -6.75 45.00
C PRO A 94 -1.47 -5.27 45.19
N ALA A 95 -0.96 -4.59 44.16
CA ALA A 95 -0.71 -3.14 44.19
C ALA A 95 -1.97 -2.29 44.41
N LEU A 96 -3.16 -2.86 44.20
CA LEU A 96 -4.46 -2.25 44.50
C LEU A 96 -4.80 -2.30 46.01
N LYS A 97 -4.06 -3.08 46.82
CA LYS A 97 -4.17 -3.16 48.30
C LYS A 97 -5.55 -3.57 48.85
N GLY A 98 -6.46 -4.04 48.00
CA GLY A 98 -7.83 -4.42 48.37
C GLY A 98 -8.89 -3.35 48.09
N ASP A 99 -8.50 -2.15 47.63
CA ASP A 99 -9.41 -1.14 47.11
C ASP A 99 -9.20 -0.92 45.60
N CYS A 100 -10.15 -0.25 44.94
CA CYS A 100 -10.08 0.02 43.50
C CYS A 100 -9.59 1.45 43.18
N ALA A 101 -9.44 2.32 44.19
CA ALA A 101 -8.98 3.69 44.05
C ALA A 101 -7.48 3.81 43.70
N ASN A 102 -6.74 2.71 43.81
CA ASN A 102 -5.33 2.61 43.41
C ASN A 102 -5.15 2.19 41.93
N LEU A 103 -6.20 2.06 41.12
CA LEU A 103 -6.10 1.81 39.66
C LEU A 103 -5.40 2.96 38.92
N LYS A 104 -4.50 2.64 37.98
CA LYS A 104 -3.73 3.64 37.23
C LYS A 104 -4.00 3.57 35.72
N LYS A 105 -4.49 4.66 35.16
CA LYS A 105 -4.65 4.88 33.71
C LYS A 105 -3.40 4.47 32.94
N ASN A 106 -3.57 3.77 31.83
CA ASN A 106 -2.53 3.22 30.94
C ASN A 106 -1.65 2.12 31.55
N PHE A 107 -1.83 1.70 32.81
CA PHE A 107 -1.15 0.51 33.34
C PHE A 107 -1.92 -0.76 33.00
N TYR A 108 -1.21 -1.88 32.93
CA TYR A 108 -1.80 -3.21 32.74
C TYR A 108 -2.01 -3.94 34.07
N VAL A 109 -3.20 -4.51 34.21
CA VAL A 109 -3.64 -5.35 35.34
C VAL A 109 -3.94 -6.76 34.86
N CYS A 110 -3.67 -7.76 35.71
CA CYS A 110 -3.92 -9.16 35.40
C CYS A 110 -5.41 -9.48 35.54
N VAL A 111 -5.99 -10.18 34.57
CA VAL A 111 -7.40 -10.61 34.58
C VAL A 111 -7.59 -12.13 34.44
N GLN A 112 -6.55 -12.87 34.08
CA GLN A 112 -6.57 -14.35 34.06
C GLN A 112 -5.18 -14.94 34.29
N VAL A 113 -5.12 -16.04 35.05
CA VAL A 113 -3.89 -16.85 35.26
C VAL A 113 -4.03 -18.23 34.63
N GLY A 114 -2.89 -18.80 34.20
CA GLY A 114 -2.78 -20.19 33.79
C GLY A 114 -2.68 -21.15 34.98
N ALA A 115 -2.81 -22.45 34.74
CA ALA A 115 -2.68 -23.47 35.78
C ALA A 115 -1.31 -23.36 36.49
N SER A 116 -1.34 -23.26 37.82
CA SER A 116 -0.15 -22.98 38.63
C SER A 116 0.57 -24.26 39.07
N THR A 117 1.83 -24.42 38.65
CA THR A 117 2.81 -25.28 39.35
C THR A 117 3.51 -24.48 40.46
N GLY A 118 4.20 -25.18 41.38
CA GLY A 118 4.55 -24.68 42.72
C GLY A 118 5.54 -23.51 42.81
N ALA A 119 5.34 -22.69 43.85
CA ALA A 119 5.97 -21.41 44.16
C ALA A 119 7.52 -21.36 44.27
N ALA A 120 8.08 -20.17 43.99
CA ALA A 120 9.35 -19.68 44.52
C ALA A 120 9.23 -18.18 44.94
N LYS A 121 10.10 -17.71 45.83
CA LYS A 121 9.89 -16.52 46.70
C LYS A 121 10.21 -15.15 46.07
N THR A 122 9.72 -14.10 46.74
CA THR A 122 9.84 -12.66 46.44
C THR A 122 11.10 -12.00 47.01
N THR A 123 11.43 -10.80 46.50
CA THR A 123 12.12 -9.73 47.25
C THR A 123 11.56 -8.33 46.90
N ALA A 124 11.86 -7.33 47.74
CA ALA A 124 11.06 -6.10 47.91
C ALA A 124 11.26 -4.98 46.86
N ALA A 125 10.45 -3.92 47.00
CA ALA A 125 10.44 -2.71 46.17
C ALA A 125 10.57 -1.42 47.03
N VAL A 126 10.74 -0.25 46.39
CA VAL A 126 10.82 1.07 47.06
C VAL A 126 9.81 2.06 46.44
N LYS A 127 9.25 2.95 47.28
CA LYS A 127 8.26 4.00 46.93
C LYS A 127 9.00 5.27 46.43
N ALA A 128 8.51 6.12 45.52
CA ALA A 128 7.17 6.63 45.18
C ALA A 128 6.65 7.79 46.05
N ALA A 129 6.58 8.99 45.46
CA ALA A 129 5.83 10.19 45.86
C ALA A 129 5.79 11.19 44.68
N ALA A 130 4.97 12.25 44.61
CA ALA A 130 3.54 12.46 44.94
C ALA A 130 3.14 13.87 44.42
N THR A 131 1.89 14.09 44.01
CA THR A 131 1.38 15.39 43.47
C THR A 131 0.78 16.29 44.57
N PRO A 132 0.53 17.59 44.26
CA PRO A 132 -0.84 18.04 43.89
C PRO A 132 -0.81 19.08 42.71
N LYS A 133 -1.86 19.41 41.91
CA LYS A 133 -3.31 19.71 42.11
C LYS A 133 -3.55 20.97 42.98
N THR A 134 -4.44 21.94 42.72
CA THR A 134 -5.43 22.31 41.66
C THR A 134 -5.60 23.86 41.77
N PRO A 135 -6.72 24.60 41.49
CA PRO A 135 -7.92 24.47 40.61
C PRO A 135 -7.94 25.66 39.58
N ALA A 136 -9.08 26.22 39.11
CA ALA A 136 -10.17 25.74 38.23
C ALA A 136 -11.11 26.95 37.89
N LYS A 137 -12.15 26.72 37.08
CA LYS A 137 -13.20 27.66 36.57
C LYS A 137 -12.86 28.52 35.32
N ALA A 138 -13.71 28.74 34.29
CA ALA A 138 -15.19 28.68 34.04
C ALA A 138 -15.81 30.10 33.90
N ASP A 139 -16.97 30.32 33.24
CA ASP A 139 -17.95 29.33 32.72
C ASP A 139 -17.87 29.04 31.18
N GLU A 140 -18.64 29.44 30.15
CA GLU A 140 -19.79 30.36 29.89
C GLU A 140 -20.37 30.03 28.44
N GLU A 141 -21.45 30.68 27.91
CA GLU A 141 -22.27 30.18 26.75
C GLU A 141 -22.62 31.20 25.62
N GLU A 142 -23.06 30.74 24.41
CA GLU A 142 -24.25 31.23 23.63
C GLU A 142 -24.49 30.55 22.24
N GLU A 143 -25.65 29.88 22.12
CA GLU A 143 -26.64 29.67 21.01
C GLU A 143 -26.30 29.29 19.53
N GLU A 144 -27.36 28.98 18.76
CA GLU A 144 -27.41 28.16 17.52
C GLU A 144 -28.07 28.87 16.31
N GLU A 145 -27.75 28.46 15.07
CA GLU A 145 -28.66 28.52 13.90
C GLU A 145 -28.44 27.27 13.00
N GLU A 146 -29.53 26.65 12.50
CA GLU A 146 -29.51 25.51 11.55
C GLU A 146 -29.77 25.98 10.10
N GLU A 147 -29.16 25.31 9.11
CA GLU A 147 -29.56 25.41 7.69
C GLU A 147 -29.41 24.06 6.96
N ASP A 148 -30.46 23.59 6.25
CA ASP A 148 -30.50 22.31 5.52
C ASP A 148 -29.92 22.44 4.11
N ASP A 149 -28.66 21.99 3.90
CA ASP A 149 -28.05 21.93 2.57
C ASP A 149 -27.55 20.52 2.19
N ARG A 150 -28.46 19.71 1.63
CA ARG A 150 -28.22 18.32 1.20
C ARG A 150 -27.45 18.20 -0.12
N HIS A 151 -26.18 18.64 -0.17
CA HIS A 151 -25.31 18.51 -1.36
C HIS A 151 -23.92 17.88 -1.09
N ALA A 152 -23.82 16.58 -1.42
CA ALA A 152 -22.60 15.84 -1.82
C ALA A 152 -21.32 15.94 -0.94
N ASP A 153 -21.15 14.95 -0.06
CA ASP A 153 -19.94 14.55 0.68
C ASP A 153 -18.60 15.18 0.24
N ASN A 154 -18.23 16.31 0.85
CA ASN A 154 -16.89 16.91 0.76
C ASN A 154 -16.63 17.67 2.07
N PRO A 155 -15.56 17.39 2.85
CA PRO A 155 -15.42 17.93 4.20
C PRO A 155 -15.23 19.45 4.20
N PRO A 156 -15.85 20.18 5.15
CA PRO A 156 -15.82 21.64 5.18
C PRO A 156 -14.42 22.20 5.39
N ALA A 157 -14.17 23.41 4.87
CA ALA A 157 -12.91 24.10 5.04
C ALA A 157 -12.70 24.51 6.50
N VAL A 158 -11.80 23.81 7.20
CA VAL A 158 -11.43 24.10 8.60
C VAL A 158 -10.98 25.56 8.74
N LYS A 159 -11.63 26.32 9.62
CA LYS A 159 -11.26 27.72 9.95
C LYS A 159 -9.86 27.74 10.59
N LEU A 160 -8.84 28.02 9.78
CA LEU A 160 -7.43 28.05 10.21
C LEU A 160 -7.07 29.35 10.93
N ALA A 161 -6.51 29.25 12.13
CA ALA A 161 -5.94 30.38 12.85
C ALA A 161 -4.58 30.78 12.22
N THR A 162 -4.51 31.97 11.61
CA THR A 162 -3.28 32.51 11.01
C THR A 162 -2.72 33.66 11.84
N LYS A 163 -1.64 33.41 12.60
CA LYS A 163 -0.76 34.47 13.10
C LYS A 163 0.35 34.72 12.07
N ASN A 164 0.69 35.98 11.81
CA ASN A 164 1.84 36.31 10.96
C ASN A 164 3.14 35.88 11.67
N PRO A 165 3.96 35.00 11.06
CA PRO A 165 5.16 34.50 11.70
C PRO A 165 6.32 35.50 11.58
N ALA A 166 7.16 35.55 12.62
CA ALA A 166 8.45 36.23 12.54
C ALA A 166 9.38 35.57 11.49
N PRO A 167 10.30 36.33 10.87
CA PRO A 167 11.30 35.77 9.96
C PRO A 167 12.23 34.80 10.74
N PRO A 168 12.54 33.59 10.23
CA PRO A 168 13.35 32.63 10.97
C PRO A 168 14.84 32.97 10.95
N THR A 169 15.45 33.08 12.13
CA THR A 169 16.88 32.99 12.35
C THR A 169 17.20 31.68 13.08
N GLY A 170 17.94 30.75 12.45
CA GLY A 170 18.47 29.54 13.11
C GLY A 170 18.28 28.22 12.34
N LEU A 171 17.05 27.85 12.01
CA LEU A 171 16.67 26.49 11.58
C LEU A 171 17.30 25.95 10.28
N GLU A 172 18.04 26.75 9.52
CA GLU A 172 18.72 26.32 8.28
C GLU A 172 20.18 25.86 8.51
N ALA A 173 20.67 25.91 9.76
CA ALA A 173 22.04 25.53 10.10
C ALA A 173 22.21 24.02 10.37
N GLU A 174 21.32 23.42 11.18
CA GLU A 174 21.50 22.06 11.73
C GLU A 174 21.10 20.93 10.76
N GLU A 175 20.24 21.20 9.78
CA GLU A 175 19.73 20.18 8.84
C GLU A 175 20.74 19.72 7.77
N LYS A 176 22.01 20.12 7.84
CA LYS A 176 22.96 19.86 6.75
C LYS A 176 23.44 18.42 6.68
N ASP A 177 23.67 17.78 7.83
CA ASP A 177 24.42 16.52 7.90
C ASP A 177 23.53 15.26 8.01
N GLN A 178 22.22 15.41 8.27
CA GLN A 178 21.25 14.32 8.21
C GLN A 178 19.94 14.76 7.54
N PHE A 179 19.36 13.85 6.75
CA PHE A 179 17.96 13.97 6.29
C PHE A 179 17.07 13.10 7.18
N LEU A 180 16.22 13.74 7.97
CA LEU A 180 15.24 13.08 8.83
C LEU A 180 13.87 13.08 8.15
N VAL A 181 13.25 11.90 8.02
CA VAL A 181 11.87 11.82 7.51
C VAL A 181 10.93 12.14 8.66
N THR A 182 10.21 13.26 8.52
CA THR A 182 9.28 13.78 9.53
C THR A 182 7.92 14.19 8.95
N GLY A 183 7.77 14.21 7.61
CA GLY A 183 6.54 14.59 6.92
C GLY A 183 6.27 16.11 6.91
N ALA A 184 5.34 16.55 6.07
CA ALA A 184 5.06 17.97 5.85
C ALA A 184 4.46 18.69 7.07
N GLY A 185 4.84 19.96 7.23
CA GLY A 185 4.43 20.85 8.32
C GLY A 185 5.55 21.77 8.79
N ASP A 186 5.22 22.74 9.64
CA ASP A 186 6.20 23.53 10.40
C ASP A 186 5.68 23.72 11.83
N THR A 187 6.33 23.06 12.78
CA THR A 187 5.98 23.08 14.21
C THR A 187 6.24 24.42 14.91
N THR A 188 6.94 25.35 14.24
CA THR A 188 7.09 26.74 14.72
C THR A 188 5.94 27.65 14.30
N LEU A 189 5.07 27.21 13.39
CA LEU A 189 3.89 27.97 12.94
C LEU A 189 2.63 27.58 13.72
N SER A 190 2.46 26.30 14.02
CA SER A 190 1.35 25.77 14.82
C SER A 190 1.66 24.36 15.33
N THR A 191 0.75 23.76 16.12
CA THR A 191 0.67 22.30 16.20
C THR A 191 0.54 21.71 14.79
N ARG A 192 1.05 20.48 14.57
CA ARG A 192 1.10 19.86 13.23
C ARG A 192 -0.31 19.66 12.68
N PHE A 193 -0.74 20.54 11.78
CA PHE A 193 -2.04 20.45 11.11
C PHE A 193 -2.06 19.22 10.20
N CYS A 194 -3.00 18.30 10.42
CA CYS A 194 -3.20 17.14 9.55
C CYS A 194 -4.07 17.55 8.36
N ALA A 195 -3.51 17.54 7.15
CA ALA A 195 -4.20 17.91 5.92
C ALA A 195 -4.36 16.69 4.99
N PRO A 196 -5.51 16.54 4.31
CA PRO A 196 -5.69 15.44 3.37
C PRO A 196 -4.85 15.67 2.11
N ARG A 197 -4.10 14.64 1.69
CA ARG A 197 -3.63 14.54 0.30
C ARG A 197 -4.88 14.36 -0.58
N ARG A 198 -5.05 15.19 -1.60
CA ARG A 198 -6.24 15.20 -2.49
C ARG A 198 -5.93 14.63 -3.88
N ASN A 199 -6.96 14.20 -4.61
CA ASN A 199 -6.83 13.94 -6.04
C ASN A 199 -6.38 15.23 -6.74
N LEU A 200 -5.41 15.16 -7.66
CA LEU A 200 -4.86 16.33 -8.34
C LEU A 200 -5.92 17.20 -9.02
N VAL A 201 -6.93 16.58 -9.66
CA VAL A 201 -8.01 17.32 -10.35
C VAL A 201 -8.90 18.07 -9.34
N ASN A 202 -9.17 17.46 -8.19
CA ASN A 202 -9.90 18.10 -7.11
C ASN A 202 -9.09 19.24 -6.49
N LEU A 203 -7.78 19.04 -6.24
CA LEU A 203 -6.90 20.07 -5.69
C LEU A 203 -6.88 21.33 -6.58
N GLN A 204 -6.80 21.16 -7.91
CA GLN A 204 -6.86 22.26 -8.88
C GLN A 204 -8.18 23.05 -8.83
N LYS A 205 -9.29 22.41 -8.48
CA LYS A 205 -10.63 23.02 -8.43
C LYS A 205 -10.95 23.63 -7.06
N GLU A 206 -10.62 22.92 -5.98
CA GLU A 206 -11.07 23.20 -4.61
C GLU A 206 -10.11 24.11 -3.86
N LEU A 207 -8.80 24.02 -4.11
CA LEU A 207 -7.75 24.77 -3.42
C LEU A 207 -6.76 25.38 -4.44
N PRO A 208 -7.21 26.27 -5.34
CA PRO A 208 -6.39 26.79 -6.44
C PRO A 208 -5.11 27.51 -5.96
N ASP A 209 -5.12 28.16 -4.80
CA ASP A 209 -3.93 28.79 -4.24
C ASP A 209 -2.92 27.79 -3.65
N THR A 210 -3.39 26.71 -3.04
CA THR A 210 -2.55 25.57 -2.63
C THR A 210 -1.95 24.89 -3.84
N PHE A 211 -2.74 24.70 -4.91
CA PHE A 211 -2.24 24.19 -6.18
C PHE A 211 -1.21 25.14 -6.83
N ASN A 212 -1.43 26.46 -6.80
CA ASN A 212 -0.46 27.44 -7.29
C ASN A 212 0.86 27.37 -6.51
N LEU A 213 0.80 27.31 -5.17
CA LEU A 213 1.98 27.17 -4.33
C LEU A 213 2.70 25.84 -4.57
N LEU A 214 1.96 24.75 -4.80
CA LEU A 214 2.49 23.44 -5.17
C LEU A 214 3.29 23.49 -6.48
N VAL A 215 2.76 24.15 -7.51
CA VAL A 215 3.45 24.35 -8.81
C VAL A 215 4.75 25.13 -8.61
N LEU A 216 4.71 26.26 -7.88
CA LEU A 216 5.89 27.09 -7.62
C LEU A 216 6.95 26.36 -6.78
N ALA A 217 6.53 25.56 -5.79
CA ALA A 217 7.42 24.77 -4.96
C ALA A 217 8.11 23.66 -5.79
N LEU A 218 7.40 23.01 -6.71
CA LEU A 218 7.94 21.94 -7.55
C LEU A 218 8.90 22.50 -8.61
N ASP A 219 8.56 23.63 -9.23
CA ASP A 219 9.44 24.39 -10.13
C ASP A 219 10.75 24.81 -9.43
N LYS A 220 10.67 25.27 -8.16
CA LYS A 220 11.86 25.54 -7.33
C LYS A 220 12.67 24.26 -7.07
N MET A 221 12.03 23.18 -6.63
CA MET A 221 12.66 21.89 -6.31
C MET A 221 13.43 21.28 -7.50
N MET A 222 12.87 21.43 -8.71
CA MET A 222 13.49 20.95 -9.95
C MET A 222 14.70 21.78 -10.36
N LYS A 223 14.72 23.07 -10.03
CA LYS A 223 15.84 23.99 -10.32
C LYS A 223 16.99 23.86 -9.32
N THR A 224 16.75 23.43 -8.09
CA THR A 224 17.79 23.12 -7.09
C THR A 224 18.92 22.25 -7.69
N PRO A 225 20.21 22.60 -7.55
CA PRO A 225 21.33 21.86 -8.14
C PRO A 225 21.48 20.42 -7.64
N ASP A 226 22.02 19.53 -8.47
CA ASP A 226 22.34 18.12 -8.17
C ASP A 226 23.30 17.93 -6.99
N SER A 227 24.06 18.95 -6.63
CA SER A 227 24.92 18.96 -5.42
C SER A 227 24.15 19.04 -4.10
N ASP A 228 22.86 19.41 -4.11
CA ASP A 228 22.01 19.36 -2.91
C ASP A 228 21.30 18.00 -2.85
N ALA A 229 21.51 17.24 -1.77
CA ALA A 229 20.83 15.98 -1.49
C ALA A 229 19.29 16.10 -1.49
N ARG A 230 18.75 17.32 -1.32
CA ARG A 230 17.32 17.65 -1.34
C ARG A 230 16.81 18.12 -2.72
N SER A 231 17.67 18.18 -3.72
CA SER A 231 17.24 18.47 -5.10
C SER A 231 16.29 17.38 -5.62
N TYR A 232 15.44 17.77 -6.59
CA TYR A 232 14.58 16.80 -7.29
C TYR A 232 15.40 15.65 -7.90
N PHE A 233 16.60 15.93 -8.42
CA PHE A 233 17.50 14.92 -8.98
C PHE A 233 17.95 13.91 -7.93
N GLN A 234 18.52 14.38 -6.81
CA GLN A 234 19.03 13.49 -5.76
C GLN A 234 17.92 12.65 -5.12
N ILE A 235 16.78 13.27 -4.80
CA ILE A 235 15.64 12.54 -4.23
C ILE A 235 15.09 11.50 -5.23
N SER A 236 14.95 11.83 -6.51
CA SER A 236 14.57 10.85 -7.54
C SER A 236 15.60 9.71 -7.69
N GLY A 237 16.89 10.03 -7.55
CA GLY A 237 18.00 9.10 -7.66
C GLY A 237 18.01 7.99 -6.60
N ILE A 238 17.41 8.22 -5.43
CA ILE A 238 17.29 7.20 -4.36
C ILE A 238 16.60 5.92 -4.88
N HIS A 239 15.62 6.08 -5.78
CA HIS A 239 14.91 4.95 -6.38
C HIS A 239 15.81 4.06 -7.27
N GLY A 240 16.91 4.57 -7.82
CA GLY A 240 17.58 3.93 -8.94
C GLY A 240 18.94 4.49 -9.28
N ALA A 241 19.13 4.84 -10.56
CA ALA A 241 20.35 5.48 -11.03
C ALA A 241 20.44 6.90 -10.45
N PRO A 242 21.64 7.38 -10.03
CA PRO A 242 22.96 6.85 -10.35
C PRO A 242 23.50 5.66 -9.52
N PHE A 243 22.72 5.06 -8.61
CA PHE A 243 23.21 4.00 -7.70
C PHE A 243 24.34 4.50 -6.78
N ILE A 244 24.14 5.65 -6.14
CA ILE A 244 25.05 6.26 -5.16
C ILE A 244 24.41 6.28 -3.77
N SER A 245 25.22 6.47 -2.73
CA SER A 245 24.73 6.63 -1.37
C SER A 245 24.04 7.98 -1.16
N TRP A 246 23.02 8.00 -0.31
CA TRP A 246 22.23 9.17 0.03
C TRP A 246 21.80 9.11 1.52
N PRO A 247 21.75 10.23 2.25
CA PRO A 247 22.06 11.60 1.81
C PRO A 247 23.56 11.92 1.83
N VAL A 248 24.38 11.07 2.47
CA VAL A 248 25.83 11.24 2.60
C VAL A 248 26.54 10.54 1.43
N PRO A 249 27.38 11.23 0.63
CA PRO A 249 28.17 10.58 -0.41
C PRO A 249 29.30 9.71 0.15
N GLY A 250 29.52 8.53 -0.44
CA GLY A 250 30.67 7.66 -0.18
C GLY A 250 30.39 6.34 0.55
N GLU A 251 29.14 6.03 0.92
CA GLU A 251 28.81 4.73 1.52
C GLU A 251 28.82 3.61 0.45
N SER A 252 29.42 2.48 0.77
CA SER A 252 29.66 1.38 -0.18
C SER A 252 28.45 0.43 -0.32
N GLY A 253 27.50 0.77 -1.20
CA GLY A 253 26.37 -0.08 -1.57
C GLY A 253 26.58 -0.96 -2.81
N ASN A 254 25.48 -1.55 -3.30
CA ASN A 254 25.41 -2.32 -4.53
C ASN A 254 25.23 -1.38 -5.74
N ALA A 255 26.33 -1.06 -6.43
CA ALA A 255 26.40 -0.14 -7.57
C ALA A 255 25.57 -0.55 -8.83
N GLY A 256 24.80 -1.63 -8.77
CA GLY A 256 23.84 -2.03 -9.81
C GLY A 256 22.36 -1.83 -9.44
N LEU A 257 22.04 -1.45 -8.20
CA LEU A 257 20.68 -1.36 -7.66
C LEU A 257 20.42 0.00 -6.99
N GLY A 258 19.18 0.48 -7.05
CA GLY A 258 18.72 1.61 -6.23
C GLY A 258 18.29 1.16 -4.83
N TYR A 259 17.87 2.10 -3.97
CA TYR A 259 17.34 1.74 -2.65
C TYR A 259 15.93 1.13 -2.70
N CYS A 260 15.17 1.31 -3.80
CA CYS A 260 13.78 0.87 -3.87
C CYS A 260 13.60 -0.64 -3.77
N THR A 261 12.59 -1.07 -3.01
CA THR A 261 12.31 -2.49 -2.78
C THR A 261 11.16 -2.94 -3.68
N HIS A 262 11.47 -3.77 -4.67
CA HIS A 262 10.51 -4.31 -5.65
C HIS A 262 10.51 -5.85 -5.68
N ASN A 263 9.41 -6.44 -6.14
CA ASN A 263 9.04 -7.85 -5.98
C ASN A 263 9.33 -8.35 -4.56
N SER A 264 9.00 -7.52 -3.57
CA SER A 264 9.27 -7.71 -2.14
C SER A 264 8.00 -7.38 -1.35
N VAL A 265 7.82 -8.02 -0.19
CA VAL A 265 6.64 -7.77 0.65
C VAL A 265 6.64 -6.34 1.23
N ILE A 266 7.81 -5.76 1.50
CA ILE A 266 7.96 -4.37 2.00
C ILE A 266 7.83 -3.29 0.91
N PHE A 267 7.50 -3.66 -0.35
CA PHE A 267 7.28 -2.73 -1.46
C PHE A 267 6.45 -1.50 -1.06
N SER A 268 5.24 -1.72 -0.54
CA SER A 268 4.31 -0.64 -0.23
C SER A 268 4.69 0.15 1.03
N THR A 269 5.35 -0.49 2.01
CA THR A 269 5.84 0.19 3.22
C THR A 269 7.12 0.99 3.00
N TRP A 270 7.97 0.63 2.03
CA TRP A 270 9.16 1.42 1.65
C TRP A 270 8.80 2.71 0.89
N HIS A 271 7.80 2.66 0.00
CA HIS A 271 7.41 3.83 -0.81
C HIS A 271 6.66 4.91 -0.01
N ARG A 272 6.05 4.59 1.15
CA ARG A 272 5.41 5.58 2.05
C ARG A 272 6.39 6.64 2.60
N PRO A 273 7.49 6.30 3.31
CA PRO A 273 8.49 7.27 3.73
C PRO A 273 9.19 7.98 2.57
N TYR A 274 9.31 7.34 1.40
CA TYR A 274 9.82 7.99 0.19
C TYR A 274 8.93 9.16 -0.27
N ILE A 275 7.60 8.95 -0.31
CA ILE A 275 6.64 10.02 -0.61
C ILE A 275 6.63 11.09 0.48
N LEU A 276 6.81 10.73 1.76
CA LEU A 276 6.95 11.70 2.85
C LEU A 276 8.22 12.56 2.72
N ALA A 277 9.37 11.98 2.34
CA ALA A 277 10.62 12.70 2.13
C ALA A 277 10.51 13.72 0.97
N PHE A 278 9.86 13.32 -0.13
CA PHE A 278 9.55 14.21 -1.25
C PHE A 278 8.59 15.33 -0.85
N GLU A 279 7.47 15.00 -0.21
CA GLU A 279 6.44 15.96 0.22
C GLU A 279 6.98 16.96 1.26
N GLN A 280 7.79 16.51 2.22
CA GLN A 280 8.48 17.36 3.19
C GLN A 280 9.47 18.32 2.51
N THR A 281 10.19 17.86 1.48
CA THR A 281 11.13 18.70 0.74
C THR A 281 10.42 19.76 -0.10
N LEU A 282 9.34 19.36 -0.78
CA LEU A 282 8.46 20.26 -1.50
C LEU A 282 7.81 21.30 -0.56
N TYR A 283 7.37 20.88 0.62
CA TYR A 283 6.82 21.77 1.64
C TYR A 283 7.82 22.83 2.10
N ARG A 284 9.11 22.48 2.29
CA ARG A 284 10.18 23.44 2.61
C ARG A 284 10.30 24.51 1.52
N HIS A 285 10.35 24.10 0.25
CA HIS A 285 10.44 25.05 -0.86
C HIS A 285 9.21 25.97 -0.96
N GLY A 286 8.00 25.44 -0.73
CA GLY A 286 6.78 26.25 -0.59
C GLY A 286 6.90 27.26 0.56
N ARG A 287 7.32 26.81 1.74
CA ARG A 287 7.54 27.63 2.93
C ARG A 287 8.53 28.77 2.69
N ASP A 288 9.62 28.52 1.97
CA ASP A 288 10.60 29.55 1.60
C ASP A 288 9.96 30.64 0.72
N ILE A 289 9.14 30.23 -0.26
CA ILE A 289 8.45 31.14 -1.19
C ILE A 289 7.48 32.03 -0.40
N VAL A 290 6.69 31.45 0.51
CA VAL A 290 5.76 32.23 1.36
C VAL A 290 6.51 33.17 2.29
N ARG A 291 7.53 32.69 3.01
CA ARG A 291 8.26 33.52 4.00
C ARG A 291 9.12 34.61 3.36
N ARG A 292 9.72 34.38 2.19
CA ARG A 292 10.72 35.28 1.58
C ARG A 292 10.23 36.08 0.38
N LEU A 293 9.21 35.61 -0.35
CA LEU A 293 8.80 36.20 -1.64
C LEU A 293 7.36 36.73 -1.65
N PHE A 294 6.46 36.21 -0.83
CA PHE A 294 5.11 36.75 -0.61
C PHE A 294 5.04 37.50 0.73
N THR A 295 5.64 38.69 0.77
CA THR A 295 5.80 39.51 1.99
C THR A 295 4.80 40.66 2.14
N GLN A 296 3.99 40.98 1.12
CA GLN A 296 2.87 41.92 1.25
C GLN A 296 1.74 41.28 2.08
N PRO A 297 1.10 41.96 3.05
CA PRO A 297 0.21 41.32 4.02
C PRO A 297 -0.92 40.46 3.44
N ALA A 298 -1.55 40.89 2.34
CA ALA A 298 -2.62 40.12 1.69
C ALA A 298 -2.10 38.82 1.05
N ALA A 299 -1.04 38.91 0.24
CA ALA A 299 -0.40 37.75 -0.38
C ALA A 299 0.21 36.79 0.67
N GLN A 300 0.80 37.35 1.73
CA GLN A 300 1.37 36.58 2.83
C GLN A 300 0.29 35.77 3.57
N LYS A 301 -0.81 36.42 4.00
CA LYS A 301 -1.93 35.72 4.66
C LYS A 301 -2.53 34.63 3.78
N LYS A 302 -2.77 34.95 2.50
CA LYS A 302 -3.26 34.03 1.47
C LYS A 302 -2.38 32.78 1.35
N TYR A 303 -1.08 32.96 1.14
CA TYR A 303 -0.18 31.83 0.94
C TYR A 303 0.26 31.11 2.20
N ILE A 304 0.13 31.70 3.41
CA ILE A 304 0.23 30.96 4.68
C ILE A 304 -0.89 29.92 4.79
N ALA A 305 -2.14 30.31 4.49
CA ALA A 305 -3.27 29.37 4.52
C ALA A 305 -3.11 28.25 3.45
N ALA A 306 -2.65 28.61 2.25
CA ALA A 306 -2.30 27.66 1.20
C ALA A 306 -1.19 26.68 1.65
N LEU A 307 -0.16 27.18 2.33
CA LEU A 307 0.95 26.38 2.86
C LEU A 307 0.49 25.40 3.95
N GLN A 308 -0.44 25.77 4.83
CA GLN A 308 -0.97 24.86 5.86
C GLN A 308 -1.64 23.62 5.21
N GLN A 309 -2.38 23.84 4.11
CA GLN A 309 -3.02 22.79 3.30
C GLN A 309 -2.07 22.08 2.30
N LEU A 310 -0.82 22.52 2.16
CA LEU A 310 0.09 22.01 1.13
C LEU A 310 0.50 20.56 1.40
N ARG A 311 -0.03 19.64 0.58
CA ARG A 311 0.33 18.22 0.53
C ARG A 311 0.48 17.80 -0.92
N TRP A 312 1.23 16.73 -1.17
CA TRP A 312 1.38 16.19 -2.51
C TRP A 312 0.07 15.49 -2.94
N PRO A 313 -0.46 15.75 -4.15
CA PRO A 313 -1.70 15.13 -4.62
C PRO A 313 -1.48 13.74 -5.20
N TYR A 314 -2.57 12.96 -5.33
CA TYR A 314 -2.56 11.64 -5.97
C TYR A 314 -3.28 11.65 -7.32
N TRP A 315 -2.94 10.69 -8.19
CA TRP A 315 -3.66 10.40 -9.42
C TRP A 315 -4.39 9.06 -9.30
N ASP A 316 -5.71 9.11 -9.15
CA ASP A 316 -6.53 7.91 -9.06
C ASP A 316 -6.85 7.31 -10.44
N TRP A 317 -5.92 6.52 -10.94
CA TRP A 317 -6.09 5.79 -12.20
C TRP A 317 -7.20 4.71 -12.16
N ALA A 318 -7.88 4.45 -11.03
CA ALA A 318 -9.01 3.52 -10.94
C ALA A 318 -10.40 4.21 -10.90
N ASP A 319 -10.43 5.55 -10.86
CA ASP A 319 -11.68 6.30 -10.70
C ASP A 319 -12.61 6.21 -11.93
N SER A 320 -13.93 6.32 -11.69
CA SER A 320 -14.98 6.11 -12.70
C SER A 320 -15.32 7.34 -13.55
N VAL A 321 -14.74 8.50 -13.22
CA VAL A 321 -14.93 9.78 -13.91
C VAL A 321 -13.85 9.97 -14.98
N ASN A 322 -12.57 9.83 -14.60
CA ASN A 322 -11.43 9.97 -15.49
C ASN A 322 -11.06 8.67 -16.21
N GLN A 323 -11.48 7.50 -15.71
CA GLN A 323 -11.32 6.20 -16.38
C GLN A 323 -9.88 5.89 -16.81
N SER A 324 -8.96 5.96 -15.83
CA SER A 324 -7.51 5.85 -16.01
C SER A 324 -6.83 6.94 -16.87
N ARG A 325 -7.54 7.95 -17.40
CA ARG A 325 -6.91 9.07 -18.12
C ARG A 325 -5.86 9.77 -17.25
N MET A 326 -4.79 10.25 -17.87
CA MET A 326 -3.76 11.06 -17.24
C MET A 326 -4.34 12.44 -16.88
N PRO A 327 -4.00 13.04 -15.73
CA PRO A 327 -4.52 14.36 -15.38
C PRO A 327 -4.01 15.38 -16.40
N LYS A 328 -4.90 16.20 -17.00
CA LYS A 328 -4.55 17.11 -18.11
C LYS A 328 -3.31 17.97 -17.84
N VAL A 329 -3.13 18.44 -16.61
CA VAL A 329 -1.97 19.23 -16.19
C VAL A 329 -0.62 18.49 -16.28
N THR A 330 -0.61 17.16 -16.36
CA THR A 330 0.62 16.40 -16.65
C THR A 330 1.00 16.42 -18.14
N MET A 331 0.09 16.82 -19.03
CA MET A 331 0.28 16.79 -20.49
C MET A 331 0.45 18.19 -21.12
N ASP A 332 0.13 19.26 -20.39
CA ASP A 332 0.32 20.64 -20.85
C ASP A 332 1.76 21.12 -20.60
N LYS A 333 2.48 21.51 -21.66
CA LYS A 333 3.91 21.90 -21.59
C LYS A 333 4.20 23.16 -20.75
N THR A 334 3.21 24.04 -20.60
CA THR A 334 3.31 25.31 -19.88
C THR A 334 2.09 25.53 -19.01
N ILE A 335 2.25 26.26 -17.91
CA ILE A 335 1.19 26.51 -16.93
C ILE A 335 1.16 27.98 -16.52
N SER A 336 -0.05 28.52 -16.34
CA SER A 336 -0.26 29.85 -15.76
C SER A 336 -0.26 29.78 -14.23
N VAL A 337 0.46 30.71 -13.59
CA VAL A 337 0.62 30.80 -12.13
C VAL A 337 0.50 32.25 -11.66
N MET A 338 0.13 32.43 -10.39
CA MET A 338 0.35 33.67 -9.65
C MET A 338 1.72 33.56 -8.96
N ALA A 339 2.74 34.09 -9.62
CA ALA A 339 4.13 34.09 -9.14
C ALA A 339 4.44 35.35 -8.33
N PRO A 340 5.50 35.37 -7.50
CA PRO A 340 5.96 36.59 -6.85
C PRO A 340 6.27 37.73 -7.84
N ASP A 341 5.91 38.95 -7.48
CA ASP A 341 6.12 40.16 -8.28
C ASP A 341 7.51 40.80 -8.11
N GLY A 342 8.30 40.34 -7.13
CA GLY A 342 9.59 40.92 -6.75
C GLY A 342 9.50 42.08 -5.74
N LYS A 343 8.29 42.46 -5.34
CA LYS A 343 7.96 43.49 -4.33
C LYS A 343 7.11 42.94 -3.18
N GLY A 344 7.05 41.61 -3.04
CA GLY A 344 6.30 40.91 -1.99
C GLY A 344 4.86 40.53 -2.34
N GLY A 345 4.36 40.96 -3.49
CA GLY A 345 3.01 40.69 -3.99
C GLY A 345 2.97 39.56 -5.01
N GLU A 346 1.84 39.44 -5.71
CA GLU A 346 1.64 38.43 -6.75
C GLU A 346 1.35 39.03 -8.12
N ARG A 347 1.85 38.36 -9.17
CA ARG A 347 1.60 38.69 -10.58
C ARG A 347 1.29 37.43 -11.37
N LYS A 348 0.46 37.56 -12.41
CA LYS A 348 0.25 36.47 -13.36
C LYS A 348 1.54 36.22 -14.17
N ALA A 349 1.90 34.97 -14.34
CA ALA A 349 3.02 34.52 -15.17
C ALA A 349 2.67 33.21 -15.87
N THR A 350 3.36 32.90 -16.97
CA THR A 350 3.38 31.57 -17.58
C THR A 350 4.78 30.99 -17.43
N ILE A 351 4.87 29.75 -16.97
CA ILE A 351 6.15 29.02 -16.80
C ILE A 351 6.11 27.69 -17.56
N ALA A 352 7.29 27.09 -17.77
CA ALA A 352 7.36 25.67 -18.12
C ALA A 352 6.71 24.84 -16.99
N ASN A 353 5.91 23.85 -17.34
CA ASN A 353 5.09 23.15 -16.35
C ASN A 353 5.88 22.02 -15.66
N PRO A 354 6.12 22.08 -14.34
CA PRO A 354 6.88 21.05 -13.63
C PRO A 354 6.13 19.71 -13.51
N PHE A 355 4.82 19.65 -13.80
CA PHE A 355 4.10 18.37 -13.94
C PHE A 355 4.29 17.69 -15.31
N TYR A 356 4.82 18.42 -16.30
CA TYR A 356 4.97 17.91 -17.66
C TYR A 356 6.16 16.96 -17.81
N SER A 357 7.34 17.44 -17.43
CA SER A 357 8.61 16.75 -17.65
C SER A 357 9.69 17.35 -16.75
N TYR A 358 10.62 16.53 -16.27
CA TYR A 358 11.84 17.02 -15.65
C TYR A 358 12.92 17.25 -16.71
N ALA A 359 13.66 18.36 -16.60
CA ALA A 359 14.77 18.68 -17.50
C ALA A 359 16.11 18.50 -16.78
N PHE A 360 16.98 17.66 -17.35
CA PHE A 360 18.29 17.34 -16.79
C PHE A 360 19.29 18.47 -17.05
N LYS A 361 20.03 18.86 -16.03
CA LYS A 361 20.98 19.99 -16.03
C LYS A 361 22.41 19.47 -15.91
N GLY A 362 23.38 20.19 -16.49
CA GLY A 362 24.80 19.91 -16.28
C GLY A 362 25.20 18.47 -16.65
N ARG A 363 25.50 17.66 -15.63
CA ARG A 363 25.88 16.24 -15.77
C ARG A 363 24.82 15.24 -15.29
N GLU A 364 23.63 15.69 -14.89
CA GLU A 364 22.56 14.82 -14.37
C GLU A 364 22.17 13.70 -15.35
N ASN A 365 22.37 13.89 -16.67
CA ASN A 365 22.08 12.89 -17.69
C ASN A 365 23.23 11.90 -18.00
N THR A 366 24.38 11.96 -17.32
CA THR A 366 25.44 10.94 -17.48
C THR A 366 25.07 9.61 -16.83
N VAL A 367 24.00 9.58 -16.02
CA VAL A 367 23.49 8.37 -15.35
C VAL A 367 22.82 7.38 -16.31
N PHE A 368 22.47 7.83 -17.51
CA PHE A 368 21.74 7.04 -18.49
C PHE A 368 22.66 6.12 -19.30
N LYS A 369 22.47 4.82 -19.10
CA LYS A 369 23.06 3.75 -19.93
C LYS A 369 22.55 3.82 -21.39
N LYS A 370 23.14 2.99 -22.26
CA LYS A 370 22.90 2.94 -23.72
C LYS A 370 21.40 3.04 -24.06
N ASP A 371 21.12 3.68 -25.19
CA ASP A 371 19.79 3.90 -25.76
C ASP A 371 18.90 4.87 -24.94
N PHE A 372 19.35 5.33 -23.76
CA PHE A 372 18.83 6.49 -23.00
C PHE A 372 19.87 7.60 -22.78
N THR A 373 21.15 7.33 -23.10
CA THR A 373 22.28 8.26 -22.93
C THR A 373 22.03 9.61 -23.61
N GLY A 374 22.22 10.70 -22.87
CA GLY A 374 22.10 12.07 -23.41
C GLY A 374 20.67 12.63 -23.45
N LEU A 375 19.67 11.96 -22.86
CA LEU A 375 18.35 12.55 -22.61
C LEU A 375 18.49 13.95 -21.98
N LYS A 376 17.72 14.91 -22.49
CA LYS A 376 17.70 16.30 -22.01
C LYS A 376 16.53 16.57 -21.08
N ALA A 377 15.45 15.83 -21.26
CA ALA A 377 14.26 15.84 -20.43
C ALA A 377 13.55 14.48 -20.43
N THR A 378 12.66 14.26 -19.47
CA THR A 378 11.88 13.02 -19.33
C THR A 378 10.76 12.94 -20.36
N SER A 379 10.48 11.73 -20.85
CA SER A 379 9.50 11.49 -21.93
C SER A 379 8.66 10.23 -21.69
N ARG A 380 7.39 10.29 -22.08
CA ARG A 380 6.40 9.22 -21.95
C ARG A 380 6.07 8.67 -23.33
N ARG A 381 6.17 7.35 -23.49
CA ARG A 381 6.06 6.62 -24.76
C ARG A 381 6.78 7.26 -25.97
N PRO A 382 8.04 7.72 -25.86
CA PRO A 382 8.81 8.15 -27.02
C PRO A 382 8.90 7.02 -28.06
N GLU A 383 8.93 7.36 -29.35
CA GLU A 383 9.09 6.38 -30.44
C GLU A 383 10.34 5.50 -30.22
N ASN A 384 11.44 6.14 -29.85
CA ASN A 384 12.72 5.51 -29.51
C ASN A 384 13.18 6.03 -28.13
N SER A 385 13.74 5.15 -27.31
CA SER A 385 14.08 5.39 -25.89
C SER A 385 14.90 6.66 -25.61
N GLY A 386 15.83 7.02 -26.50
CA GLY A 386 16.72 8.17 -26.33
C GLY A 386 16.08 9.53 -26.64
N SER A 387 14.81 9.56 -27.04
CA SER A 387 14.10 10.81 -27.36
C SER A 387 13.46 11.44 -26.14
N SER A 388 13.81 12.70 -25.86
CA SER A 388 13.12 13.56 -24.88
C SER A 388 11.77 14.12 -25.38
N VAL A 389 11.23 13.62 -26.49
CA VAL A 389 9.89 13.97 -26.97
C VAL A 389 8.87 13.03 -26.33
N SER A 390 7.99 13.58 -25.49
CA SER A 390 6.84 12.85 -24.94
C SER A 390 5.73 12.73 -25.97
N PHE A 391 5.10 11.55 -26.04
CA PHE A 391 3.93 11.26 -26.88
C PHE A 391 2.72 11.09 -25.95
N ASP A 392 2.35 12.16 -25.27
CA ASP A 392 1.43 12.14 -24.13
C ASP A 392 0.05 11.55 -24.49
N ALA A 393 -0.44 11.80 -25.71
CA ALA A 393 -1.67 11.19 -26.22
C ALA A 393 -1.57 9.67 -26.41
N ALA A 394 -0.37 9.11 -26.65
CA ALA A 394 -0.17 7.65 -26.68
C ALA A 394 -0.12 7.06 -25.26
N ALA A 395 0.50 7.78 -24.31
CA ALA A 395 0.55 7.38 -22.89
C ALA A 395 -0.85 7.35 -22.26
N ASP A 396 -1.63 8.41 -22.47
CA ASP A 396 -3.00 8.55 -21.95
C ASP A 396 -3.97 7.52 -22.55
N ASN A 397 -3.87 7.26 -23.86
CA ASN A 397 -4.67 6.22 -24.51
C ASN A 397 -4.27 4.79 -24.09
N ALA A 398 -2.97 4.51 -23.91
CA ALA A 398 -2.51 3.23 -23.38
C ALA A 398 -2.97 3.04 -21.92
N MET A 399 -2.95 4.09 -21.10
CA MET A 399 -3.53 4.06 -19.77
C MET A 399 -5.04 3.74 -19.80
N GLN A 400 -5.82 4.43 -20.63
CA GLN A 400 -7.27 4.19 -20.76
C GLN A 400 -7.58 2.75 -21.19
N SER A 401 -6.76 2.14 -22.06
CA SER A 401 -6.98 0.78 -22.57
C SER A 401 -7.17 -0.29 -21.49
N GLY A 402 -6.50 -0.13 -20.33
CA GLY A 402 -6.57 -1.06 -19.21
C GLY A 402 -7.64 -0.74 -18.16
N TYR A 403 -8.35 0.39 -18.27
CA TYR A 403 -9.24 0.90 -17.20
C TYR A 403 -10.23 -0.15 -16.68
N THR A 404 -10.96 -0.81 -17.57
CA THR A 404 -12.03 -1.77 -17.23
C THR A 404 -11.53 -2.88 -16.30
N THR A 405 -10.34 -3.45 -16.55
CA THR A 405 -9.77 -4.51 -15.71
C THR A 405 -9.02 -3.92 -14.51
N ARG A 406 -8.24 -2.85 -14.70
CA ARG A 406 -7.45 -2.19 -13.66
C ARG A 406 -8.33 -1.69 -12.49
N ARG A 407 -9.50 -1.13 -12.78
CA ARG A 407 -10.50 -0.73 -11.77
C ARG A 407 -11.01 -1.93 -10.97
N LYS A 408 -11.41 -3.01 -11.63
CA LYS A 408 -11.93 -4.22 -10.97
C LYS A 408 -10.83 -4.95 -10.18
N GLN A 409 -9.58 -4.89 -10.64
CA GLN A 409 -8.41 -5.37 -9.89
C GLN A 409 -8.17 -4.53 -8.62
N ALA A 410 -8.23 -3.20 -8.70
CA ALA A 410 -8.13 -2.34 -7.52
C ALA A 410 -9.27 -2.63 -6.52
N TYR A 411 -10.52 -2.75 -6.99
CA TYR A 411 -11.65 -3.12 -6.13
C TYR A 411 -11.47 -4.49 -5.45
N ASN A 412 -11.10 -5.52 -6.20
CA ASN A 412 -10.89 -6.87 -5.65
C ASN A 412 -9.67 -6.91 -4.70
N ALA A 413 -8.61 -6.14 -4.96
CA ALA A 413 -7.47 -6.01 -4.04
C ALA A 413 -7.89 -5.32 -2.72
N LEU A 414 -8.65 -4.23 -2.80
CA LEU A 414 -9.10 -3.47 -1.62
C LEU A 414 -10.12 -4.26 -0.76
N THR A 415 -11.01 -5.04 -1.40
CA THR A 415 -12.13 -5.73 -0.71
C THR A 415 -11.86 -7.20 -0.37
N SER A 416 -11.12 -7.92 -1.21
CA SER A 416 -11.02 -9.38 -1.16
C SER A 416 -9.64 -9.89 -0.77
N ALA A 417 -8.62 -9.02 -0.63
CA ALA A 417 -7.31 -9.43 -0.14
C ALA A 417 -7.30 -9.51 1.39
N THR A 418 -7.34 -10.72 1.93
CA THR A 418 -7.47 -11.01 3.37
C THR A 418 -6.15 -11.00 4.15
N THR A 419 -5.01 -10.85 3.46
CA THR A 419 -3.67 -10.76 4.06
C THR A 419 -2.87 -9.63 3.41
N PHE A 420 -1.95 -9.04 4.18
CA PHE A 420 -1.09 -7.95 3.71
C PHE A 420 -0.24 -8.40 2.51
N ASN A 421 0.35 -9.59 2.55
CA ASN A 421 1.24 -10.07 1.48
C ASN A 421 0.49 -10.24 0.15
N PHE A 422 -0.76 -10.72 0.18
CA PHE A 422 -1.61 -10.80 -1.02
C PHE A 422 -1.93 -9.40 -1.57
N PHE A 423 -2.35 -8.48 -0.69
CA PHE A 423 -2.65 -7.10 -1.05
C PHE A 423 -1.43 -6.37 -1.64
N SER A 424 -0.27 -6.43 -0.98
CA SER A 424 0.96 -5.76 -1.39
C SER A 424 1.43 -6.26 -2.78
N ASN A 425 1.33 -7.57 -3.04
CA ASN A 425 1.59 -8.13 -4.38
C ASN A 425 0.57 -7.63 -5.43
N ALA A 426 -0.73 -7.65 -5.13
CA ALA A 426 -1.77 -7.20 -6.06
C ALA A 426 -1.62 -5.70 -6.41
N LEU A 427 -1.30 -4.88 -5.39
CA LEU A 427 -1.00 -3.46 -5.52
C LEU A 427 0.26 -3.22 -6.36
N GLU A 428 1.32 -4.01 -6.16
CA GLU A 428 2.55 -3.93 -6.97
C GLU A 428 2.29 -4.28 -8.44
N LYS A 429 1.48 -5.30 -8.75
CA LYS A 429 1.24 -5.67 -10.16
C LYS A 429 0.35 -4.65 -10.87
N LEU A 430 -0.54 -3.96 -10.14
CA LEU A 430 -1.27 -2.78 -10.61
C LEU A 430 -0.32 -1.59 -10.88
N HIS A 431 0.61 -1.32 -9.96
CA HIS A 431 1.68 -0.33 -10.10
C HIS A 431 2.54 -0.59 -11.37
N ASN A 432 2.99 -1.83 -11.56
CA ASN A 432 3.83 -2.21 -12.68
C ASN A 432 3.16 -2.00 -14.05
N ASP A 433 1.85 -2.27 -14.17
CA ASP A 433 1.12 -1.98 -15.41
C ASP A 433 1.07 -0.47 -15.67
N VAL A 434 0.72 0.37 -14.70
CA VAL A 434 0.67 1.83 -14.88
C VAL A 434 2.03 2.40 -15.30
N HIS A 435 3.12 1.93 -14.68
CA HIS A 435 4.48 2.27 -15.08
C HIS A 435 4.75 2.00 -16.57
N MET A 436 4.38 0.83 -17.08
CA MET A 436 4.59 0.48 -18.50
C MET A 436 3.57 1.12 -19.46
N GLN A 437 2.31 1.33 -19.05
CA GLN A 437 1.33 2.01 -19.90
C GLN A 437 1.73 3.48 -20.15
N VAL A 438 2.18 4.19 -19.09
CA VAL A 438 2.72 5.56 -19.21
C VAL A 438 4.09 5.57 -19.88
N GLY A 439 4.98 4.64 -19.52
CA GLY A 439 6.35 4.60 -19.98
C GLY A 439 6.52 4.20 -21.45
N GLY A 440 6.03 3.03 -21.85
CA GLY A 440 6.38 2.42 -23.14
C GLY A 440 7.89 2.22 -23.25
N ASN A 441 8.51 2.82 -24.28
CA ASN A 441 9.98 2.86 -24.44
C ASN A 441 10.66 3.96 -23.59
N GLY A 442 9.89 4.77 -22.83
CA GLY A 442 10.37 5.89 -22.02
C GLY A 442 10.61 5.53 -20.56
N ILE A 443 11.27 6.42 -19.82
CA ILE A 443 11.86 6.12 -18.50
C ILE A 443 10.86 5.67 -17.43
N MET A 444 9.58 6.02 -17.52
CA MET A 444 8.54 5.52 -16.59
C MET A 444 8.40 3.99 -16.62
N GLY A 445 8.76 3.33 -17.73
CA GLY A 445 8.79 1.86 -17.84
C GLY A 445 10.03 1.20 -17.22
N LEU A 446 10.97 2.01 -16.69
CA LEU A 446 12.26 1.56 -16.18
C LEU A 446 12.44 1.87 -14.71
N ILE A 447 12.55 0.81 -13.90
CA ILE A 447 12.72 0.89 -12.44
C ILE A 447 13.86 1.84 -12.02
N SER A 448 15.02 1.86 -12.71
CA SER A 448 16.13 2.74 -12.30
C SER A 448 15.97 4.22 -12.66
N TYR A 449 14.96 4.60 -13.46
CA TYR A 449 14.85 5.97 -14.00
C TYR A 449 13.45 6.59 -13.86
N ALA A 450 12.42 5.79 -13.56
CA ALA A 450 11.03 6.25 -13.53
C ALA A 450 10.80 7.45 -12.59
N ALA A 451 11.47 7.48 -11.43
CA ALA A 451 11.34 8.53 -10.43
C ALA A 451 11.68 9.95 -10.92
N PHE A 452 12.44 10.09 -12.01
CA PHE A 452 12.71 11.39 -12.60
C PHE A 452 11.47 11.99 -13.29
N ASP A 453 10.50 11.20 -13.78
CA ASP A 453 9.28 11.75 -14.38
C ASP A 453 8.32 12.29 -13.28
N PRO A 454 7.84 13.55 -13.37
CA PRO A 454 6.93 14.12 -12.39
C PRO A 454 5.66 13.30 -12.10
N ILE A 455 5.19 12.47 -13.04
CA ILE A 455 4.00 11.61 -12.84
C ILE A 455 4.27 10.40 -11.94
N PHE A 456 5.53 10.00 -11.76
CA PHE A 456 5.94 8.96 -10.80
C PHE A 456 5.36 9.24 -9.41
N TRP A 457 5.58 10.47 -8.95
CA TRP A 457 5.18 10.92 -7.62
C TRP A 457 3.66 10.95 -7.46
N LEU A 458 2.91 11.33 -8.51
CA LEU A 458 1.44 11.28 -8.52
C LEU A 458 0.91 9.84 -8.48
N HIS A 459 1.59 8.92 -9.16
CA HIS A 459 1.27 7.49 -9.18
C HIS A 459 1.55 6.85 -7.82
N HIS A 460 2.77 6.99 -7.28
CA HIS A 460 3.19 6.41 -6.00
C HIS A 460 2.41 6.95 -4.81
N ASN A 461 1.92 8.18 -4.86
CA ASN A 461 1.02 8.69 -3.84
C ASN A 461 -0.40 8.07 -3.91
N ASN A 462 -0.84 7.58 -5.08
CA ASN A 462 -2.03 6.73 -5.15
C ASN A 462 -1.74 5.30 -4.66
N ILE A 463 -0.50 4.80 -4.80
CA ILE A 463 -0.08 3.55 -4.16
C ILE A 463 -0.10 3.68 -2.62
N ASP A 464 0.40 4.80 -2.08
CA ASP A 464 0.31 5.08 -0.64
C ASP A 464 -1.14 5.24 -0.15
N ARG A 465 -1.99 5.92 -0.94
CA ARG A 465 -3.44 6.01 -0.69
C ARG A 465 -4.11 4.65 -0.65
N LEU A 466 -3.88 3.80 -1.66
CA LEU A 466 -4.47 2.46 -1.73
C LEU A 466 -4.00 1.58 -0.55
N LEU A 467 -2.74 1.70 -0.14
CA LEU A 467 -2.24 1.08 1.09
C LEU A 467 -2.98 1.59 2.33
N ALA A 468 -3.11 2.91 2.51
CA ALA A 468 -3.82 3.49 3.65
C ALA A 468 -5.29 3.05 3.70
N ILE A 469 -5.99 3.05 2.56
CA ILE A 469 -7.38 2.60 2.43
C ILE A 469 -7.51 1.11 2.79
N TRP A 470 -6.63 0.24 2.28
CA TRP A 470 -6.67 -1.17 2.64
C TRP A 470 -6.36 -1.41 4.12
N GLN A 471 -5.42 -0.66 4.72
CA GLN A 471 -5.11 -0.76 6.15
C GLN A 471 -6.29 -0.29 7.03
N ALA A 472 -6.94 0.81 6.66
CA ALA A 472 -8.14 1.30 7.34
C ALA A 472 -9.29 0.28 7.28
N ALA A 473 -9.50 -0.34 6.12
CA ALA A 473 -10.49 -1.39 5.92
C ALA A 473 -10.05 -2.78 6.44
N ASN A 474 -8.79 -2.98 6.87
CA ASN A 474 -8.31 -4.29 7.33
C ASN A 474 -7.46 -4.15 8.60
N PRO A 475 -8.03 -3.61 9.70
CA PRO A 475 -7.30 -3.37 10.95
C PRO A 475 -6.70 -4.67 11.50
N GLY A 476 -5.47 -4.57 12.03
CA GLY A 476 -4.71 -5.70 12.54
C GLY A 476 -4.16 -6.68 11.49
N LYS A 477 -4.33 -6.43 10.18
CA LYS A 477 -3.75 -7.25 9.10
C LYS A 477 -2.39 -6.71 8.67
N TYR A 478 -1.34 -7.15 9.36
CA TYR A 478 0.04 -6.73 9.09
C TYR A 478 0.79 -7.67 8.15
N LEU A 479 1.93 -7.17 7.68
CA LEU A 479 2.93 -7.89 6.90
C LEU A 479 3.41 -9.15 7.64
N THR A 480 3.49 -10.27 6.91
CA THR A 480 4.18 -11.49 7.35
C THR A 480 5.48 -11.69 6.56
N PRO A 481 6.54 -12.27 7.15
CA PRO A 481 7.83 -12.46 6.47
C PRO A 481 7.71 -13.18 5.12
N ASP A 482 8.53 -12.77 4.14
CA ASP A 482 8.54 -13.31 2.77
C ASP A 482 9.95 -13.17 2.17
N THR A 483 10.25 -13.88 1.08
CA THR A 483 11.58 -13.92 0.45
C THR A 483 12.07 -12.53 0.05
N ALA A 484 13.23 -12.13 0.58
CA ALA A 484 13.79 -10.79 0.42
C ALA A 484 14.13 -10.43 -1.04
N THR A 485 14.35 -9.13 -1.28
CA THR A 485 14.99 -8.61 -2.51
C THR A 485 16.15 -7.68 -2.14
N PRO A 486 17.34 -7.79 -2.77
CA PRO A 486 18.44 -6.87 -2.52
C PRO A 486 18.14 -5.46 -3.03
N SER A 487 18.79 -4.47 -2.42
CA SER A 487 18.78 -3.06 -2.80
C SER A 487 20.21 -2.50 -2.81
N PHE A 488 20.36 -1.19 -2.97
CA PHE A 488 21.65 -0.51 -2.82
C PHE A 488 22.30 -0.83 -1.47
N MET A 489 21.55 -0.71 -0.36
CA MET A 489 22.10 -0.86 0.99
C MET A 489 21.91 -2.27 1.59
N ARG A 490 20.92 -3.05 1.11
CA ARG A 490 20.70 -4.44 1.55
C ARG A 490 21.26 -5.45 0.54
N LYS A 491 22.35 -6.12 0.90
CA LYS A 491 22.76 -7.39 0.27
C LYS A 491 21.88 -8.52 0.81
N VAL A 492 21.58 -9.52 -0.03
CA VAL A 492 20.61 -10.60 0.25
C VAL A 492 21.19 -11.93 -0.24
N GLN A 493 21.00 -13.00 0.52
CA GLN A 493 21.36 -14.39 0.21
C GLN A 493 20.11 -15.26 0.02
N GLU A 494 20.31 -16.52 -0.39
CA GLU A 494 19.20 -17.48 -0.47
C GLU A 494 18.67 -17.82 0.94
N GLY A 495 17.35 -17.76 1.12
CA GLY A 495 16.68 -17.97 2.41
C GLY A 495 16.42 -16.71 3.23
N ASP A 496 17.05 -15.57 2.91
CA ASP A 496 16.80 -14.29 3.57
C ASP A 496 15.34 -13.83 3.40
N GLN A 497 14.83 -13.13 4.43
CA GLN A 497 13.46 -12.60 4.46
C GLN A 497 13.40 -11.09 4.67
N ASP A 498 12.43 -10.46 4.01
CA ASP A 498 11.94 -9.12 4.33
C ASP A 498 10.77 -9.28 5.32
N ASP A 499 10.78 -8.52 6.41
CA ASP A 499 9.86 -8.65 7.55
C ASP A 499 9.42 -7.27 8.09
N LEU A 500 8.76 -7.25 9.26
CA LEU A 500 8.32 -6.01 9.90
C LEU A 500 9.47 -5.13 10.40
N ASN A 501 10.61 -5.73 10.77
CA ASN A 501 11.75 -5.06 11.38
C ASN A 501 12.86 -4.71 10.38
N THR A 502 12.72 -5.14 9.12
CA THR A 502 13.64 -4.86 8.03
C THR A 502 13.81 -3.34 7.83
N PRO A 503 15.06 -2.82 7.84
CA PRO A 503 15.33 -1.40 7.61
C PRO A 503 14.92 -0.92 6.22
N LEU A 504 14.13 0.14 6.19
CA LEU A 504 13.70 0.85 4.99
C LEU A 504 14.74 1.91 4.62
N TYR A 505 15.94 1.49 4.24
CA TYR A 505 17.02 2.40 3.83
C TYR A 505 16.59 3.31 2.66
N PRO A 506 16.98 4.60 2.61
CA PRO A 506 17.87 5.32 3.54
C PRO A 506 17.14 6.10 4.64
N TRP A 507 15.87 5.78 4.95
CA TRP A 507 15.04 6.62 5.80
C TRP A 507 15.41 6.49 7.29
N LYS A 508 15.68 7.62 7.95
CA LYS A 508 16.01 7.69 9.38
C LYS A 508 15.01 8.50 10.20
N HIS A 509 14.87 8.07 11.45
CA HIS A 509 14.23 8.79 12.56
C HIS A 509 15.21 9.76 13.21
N ALA A 510 14.70 10.67 14.05
CA ALA A 510 15.48 11.75 14.66
C ALA A 510 16.47 11.30 15.77
N ASP A 511 16.33 10.07 16.26
CA ASP A 511 17.29 9.37 17.12
C ASP A 511 18.43 8.70 16.34
N GLY A 512 18.36 8.70 14.99
CA GLY A 512 19.32 8.10 14.09
C GLY A 512 19.01 6.65 13.70
N GLU A 513 17.95 6.05 14.26
CA GLU A 513 17.49 4.71 13.89
C GLU A 513 16.86 4.68 12.49
N TRP A 514 16.87 3.49 11.87
CA TRP A 514 16.26 3.28 10.57
C TRP A 514 14.74 3.12 10.70
N TRP A 515 14.00 3.64 9.72
CA TRP A 515 12.60 3.29 9.56
C TRP A 515 12.45 1.79 9.30
N THR A 516 11.37 1.21 9.78
CA THR A 516 10.98 -0.18 9.51
C THR A 516 9.51 -0.23 9.10
N SER A 517 9.02 -1.39 8.65
CA SER A 517 7.58 -1.52 8.38
C SER A 517 6.72 -1.34 9.65
N ASN A 518 7.29 -1.46 10.86
CA ASN A 518 6.57 -1.14 12.11
C ASN A 518 6.07 0.31 12.19
N ASP A 519 6.79 1.26 11.60
CA ASP A 519 6.43 2.69 11.61
C ASP A 519 5.18 3.00 10.80
N VAL A 520 4.81 2.10 9.89
CA VAL A 520 3.81 2.33 8.84
C VAL A 520 2.78 1.22 8.67
N LYS A 521 2.90 0.10 9.41
CA LYS A 521 1.99 -1.07 9.35
C LYS A 521 0.55 -0.78 9.77
N ASP A 522 0.35 0.22 10.62
CA ASP A 522 -0.97 0.67 11.09
C ASP A 522 -1.32 2.00 10.42
N VAL A 523 -2.58 2.15 10.00
CA VAL A 523 -3.02 3.35 9.26
C VAL A 523 -2.96 4.61 10.13
N THR A 524 -3.21 4.50 11.45
CA THR A 524 -3.24 5.65 12.37
C THR A 524 -1.89 6.37 12.48
N ASN A 525 -0.80 5.72 12.06
CA ASN A 525 0.53 6.32 12.03
C ASN A 525 0.64 7.46 10.99
N ILE A 526 -0.16 7.47 9.91
CA ILE A 526 -0.05 8.52 8.86
C ILE A 526 -0.37 9.91 9.41
N TRP A 527 -1.34 10.00 10.33
CA TRP A 527 -1.76 11.25 10.97
C TRP A 527 -0.64 11.87 11.82
N LYS A 528 0.26 11.06 12.39
CA LYS A 528 1.45 11.53 13.15
C LYS A 528 2.40 12.35 12.27
N TYR A 529 2.49 12.00 10.99
CA TYR A 529 3.26 12.74 9.99
C TYR A 529 2.47 13.90 9.35
N GLY A 530 1.23 14.13 9.80
CA GLY A 530 0.42 15.30 9.44
C GLY A 530 -0.30 15.18 8.10
N TYR A 531 -0.63 13.97 7.66
CA TYR A 531 -1.43 13.75 6.45
C TYR A 531 -2.51 12.69 6.65
N GLY A 532 -3.50 12.71 5.76
CA GLY A 532 -4.51 11.67 5.60
C GLY A 532 -5.03 11.66 4.16
N TYR A 533 -6.16 11.01 3.92
CA TYR A 533 -6.85 10.96 2.61
C TYR A 533 -8.35 11.21 2.78
N PRO A 534 -9.12 11.56 1.72
CA PRO A 534 -10.58 11.67 1.80
C PRO A 534 -11.26 10.38 2.29
N GLU A 535 -10.63 9.23 2.03
CA GLU A 535 -11.10 7.90 2.43
C GLU A 535 -10.42 7.39 3.74
N VAL A 536 -9.48 8.16 4.28
CA VAL A 536 -8.81 7.92 5.58
C VAL A 536 -8.61 9.27 6.30
N PRO A 537 -9.70 9.90 6.77
CA PRO A 537 -9.65 11.31 7.18
C PRO A 537 -8.93 11.55 8.50
N CYS A 538 -8.23 12.68 8.60
CA CYS A 538 -7.55 13.11 9.82
C CYS A 538 -8.46 13.22 11.06
N TYR A 539 -9.77 13.44 10.89
CA TYR A 539 -10.71 13.57 12.00
C TYR A 539 -11.12 12.24 12.67
N TYR A 540 -10.74 11.09 12.10
CA TYR A 540 -10.83 9.79 12.79
C TYR A 540 -9.66 9.56 13.78
N GLN A 541 -8.79 10.55 14.01
CA GLN A 541 -7.69 10.46 14.97
C GLN A 541 -8.20 10.36 16.41
N GLY A 542 -8.45 9.13 16.86
CA GLY A 542 -8.94 8.79 18.19
C GLY A 542 -10.15 7.84 18.17
N ASP A 543 -10.92 7.81 17.07
CA ASP A 543 -11.94 6.79 16.82
C ASP A 543 -11.57 5.93 15.61
N THR A 544 -10.97 4.78 15.89
CA THR A 544 -10.70 3.76 14.87
C THR A 544 -11.84 2.75 14.72
N ASN A 545 -12.88 2.81 15.57
CA ASN A 545 -13.92 1.77 15.60
C ASN A 545 -14.86 1.85 14.40
N THR A 546 -15.05 3.06 13.87
CA THR A 546 -15.91 3.37 12.72
C THR A 546 -15.12 3.55 11.41
N LEU A 547 -13.79 3.38 11.45
CA LEU A 547 -12.90 3.64 10.31
C LEU A 547 -12.91 2.52 9.25
N ASP A 548 -13.10 1.24 9.63
CA ASP A 548 -13.27 0.14 8.66
C ASP A 548 -14.58 0.32 7.87
N ASP A 549 -15.69 0.60 8.57
CA ASP A 549 -16.98 0.95 7.95
C ASP A 549 -16.82 2.10 6.94
N HIS A 550 -16.17 3.19 7.34
CA HIS A 550 -15.95 4.36 6.47
C HIS A 550 -15.08 4.03 5.26
N ALA A 551 -13.94 3.35 5.46
CA ALA A 551 -13.04 2.98 4.38
C ALA A 551 -13.69 1.95 3.44
N THR A 552 -14.42 0.96 3.97
CA THR A 552 -15.16 -0.03 3.19
C THR A 552 -16.29 0.62 2.39
N GLU A 553 -17.02 1.58 2.98
CA GLU A 553 -18.00 2.38 2.25
C GLU A 553 -17.37 3.21 1.14
N ALA A 554 -16.24 3.87 1.40
CA ALA A 554 -15.49 4.61 0.39
C ALA A 554 -14.99 3.71 -0.75
N ILE A 555 -14.47 2.51 -0.45
CA ILE A 555 -14.06 1.51 -1.45
C ILE A 555 -15.27 1.09 -2.32
N ASN A 556 -16.39 0.73 -1.69
CA ASN A 556 -17.58 0.24 -2.39
C ASN A 556 -18.21 1.35 -3.26
N ARG A 557 -18.28 2.57 -2.75
CA ARG A 557 -18.80 3.76 -3.44
C ARG A 557 -17.88 4.22 -4.60
N ALA A 558 -16.56 4.20 -4.41
CA ALA A 558 -15.60 4.63 -5.42
C ALA A 558 -15.37 3.60 -6.51
N TYR A 559 -15.25 2.30 -6.16
CA TYR A 559 -14.73 1.26 -7.06
C TYR A 559 -15.70 0.11 -7.36
N GLY A 560 -16.74 -0.10 -6.55
CA GLY A 560 -17.70 -1.19 -6.74
C GLY A 560 -18.63 -1.00 -7.95
N ASP A 561 -19.29 -2.09 -8.34
CA ASP A 561 -20.38 -2.14 -9.33
C ASP A 561 -21.78 -2.00 -8.68
N ILE A 562 -21.81 -1.53 -7.43
CA ILE A 562 -23.02 -1.17 -6.68
C ILE A 562 -23.58 0.10 -7.33
N GLY A 563 -24.60 -0.06 -8.18
CA GLY A 563 -25.03 0.98 -9.13
C GLY A 563 -25.55 2.25 -8.47
N VAL A 564 -24.69 3.27 -8.35
CA VAL A 564 -25.02 4.59 -7.83
C VAL A 564 -26.03 5.28 -8.76
N PRO A 565 -27.24 5.67 -8.28
CA PRO A 565 -28.25 6.31 -9.11
C PRO A 565 -27.79 7.67 -9.67
N ARG A 566 -27.48 7.74 -10.96
CA ARG A 566 -27.17 9.02 -11.64
C ARG A 566 -28.44 9.72 -12.13
N ILE A 567 -28.77 10.82 -11.45
CA ILE A 567 -29.62 11.92 -11.90
C ILE A 567 -28.63 13.08 -12.16
N LYS A 568 -28.65 13.86 -13.25
CA LYS A 568 -29.68 14.24 -14.23
C LYS A 568 -29.02 14.47 -15.62
N GLY A 569 -29.79 14.39 -16.71
CA GLY A 569 -29.43 15.00 -18.02
C GLY A 569 -28.81 14.07 -19.08
N ARG A 570 -29.56 13.84 -20.17
CA ARG A 570 -29.23 13.04 -21.38
C ARG A 570 -28.75 11.60 -21.15
N ALA A 571 -29.64 10.65 -21.47
CA ALA A 571 -29.37 9.21 -21.61
C ALA A 571 -28.68 8.54 -20.40
N ALA A 572 -29.44 8.37 -19.31
CA ALA A 572 -29.02 7.52 -18.20
C ALA A 572 -28.94 6.05 -18.67
N VAL A 573 -27.72 5.54 -18.86
CA VAL A 573 -27.48 4.10 -19.05
C VAL A 573 -27.68 3.42 -17.69
N THR A 574 -28.83 2.79 -17.51
CA THR A 574 -29.20 2.07 -16.28
C THR A 574 -28.46 0.74 -16.18
N SER A 575 -27.19 0.78 -15.74
CA SER A 575 -26.50 -0.40 -15.23
C SER A 575 -27.27 -0.94 -14.02
N ALA A 576 -28.04 -2.01 -14.23
CA ALA A 576 -28.87 -2.61 -13.19
C ALA A 576 -28.00 -3.07 -12.01
N SER A 577 -28.15 -2.42 -10.85
CA SER A 577 -27.29 -2.64 -9.69
C SER A 577 -27.22 -4.12 -9.30
N VAL A 578 -26.01 -4.62 -9.06
CA VAL A 578 -25.76 -5.99 -8.57
C VAL A 578 -25.82 -6.10 -7.05
N ALA A 579 -26.18 -5.01 -6.36
CA ALA A 579 -26.43 -4.99 -4.91
C ALA A 579 -27.40 -6.10 -4.47
N GLY A 580 -27.02 -6.84 -3.43
CA GLY A 580 -27.77 -7.96 -2.87
C GLY A 580 -27.76 -9.24 -3.72
N ARG A 581 -26.89 -9.34 -4.74
CA ARG A 581 -26.87 -10.48 -5.69
C ARG A 581 -25.58 -11.28 -5.60
N ASN A 582 -25.68 -12.56 -5.95
CA ASN A 582 -24.54 -13.36 -6.35
C ASN A 582 -24.21 -13.10 -7.82
N VAL A 583 -22.94 -12.86 -8.13
CA VAL A 583 -22.40 -12.82 -9.49
C VAL A 583 -21.30 -13.87 -9.63
N THR A 584 -21.20 -14.51 -10.79
CA THR A 584 -20.05 -15.39 -11.09
C THR A 584 -18.93 -14.56 -11.69
N GLU A 585 -17.89 -14.29 -10.89
CA GLU A 585 -16.66 -13.68 -11.40
C GLU A 585 -15.81 -14.74 -12.09
N TRP A 586 -15.15 -14.32 -13.17
CA TRP A 586 -14.21 -15.13 -13.95
C TRP A 586 -12.88 -14.41 -13.95
N ASP A 587 -11.79 -15.14 -13.69
CA ASP A 587 -10.45 -14.58 -13.61
C ASP A 587 -9.48 -15.39 -14.49
N ILE A 588 -8.46 -14.71 -15.01
CA ILE A 588 -7.23 -15.34 -15.48
C ILE A 588 -6.19 -15.17 -14.38
N ASN A 589 -5.51 -16.25 -14.01
CA ASN A 589 -4.40 -16.23 -13.09
C ASN A 589 -3.14 -16.60 -13.85
N ILE A 590 -2.12 -15.75 -13.75
CA ILE A 590 -0.81 -15.94 -14.37
C ILE A 590 0.21 -16.16 -13.25
N ILE A 591 1.08 -17.16 -13.42
CA ILE A 591 2.28 -17.40 -12.62
C ILE A 591 3.47 -17.40 -13.58
N VAL A 592 4.56 -16.73 -13.22
CA VAL A 592 5.82 -16.77 -13.97
C VAL A 592 7.01 -16.50 -13.03
N ASP A 593 8.16 -17.09 -13.31
CA ASP A 593 9.42 -16.71 -12.69
C ASP A 593 9.82 -15.32 -13.22
N GLN A 594 10.08 -14.36 -12.33
CA GLN A 594 10.52 -13.04 -12.77
C GLN A 594 11.88 -13.07 -13.49
N ALA A 595 12.70 -14.11 -13.29
CA ALA A 595 13.95 -14.32 -14.05
C ALA A 595 13.74 -14.89 -15.47
N GLU A 596 12.51 -15.21 -15.89
CA GLU A 596 12.21 -15.78 -17.22
C GLU A 596 12.81 -14.93 -18.36
N LEU A 597 12.77 -13.60 -18.23
CA LEU A 597 13.46 -12.66 -19.12
C LEU A 597 14.25 -11.60 -18.31
N PRO A 598 15.40 -11.12 -18.82
CA PRO A 598 16.09 -9.96 -18.24
C PRO A 598 15.26 -8.68 -18.45
N GLY A 599 15.50 -7.66 -17.62
CA GLY A 599 14.81 -6.37 -17.72
C GLY A 599 13.29 -6.41 -17.52
N THR A 600 12.60 -5.37 -17.99
CA THR A 600 11.13 -5.31 -17.94
C THR A 600 10.52 -6.22 -19.00
N PHE A 601 9.52 -7.01 -18.63
CA PHE A 601 8.65 -7.68 -19.60
C PHE A 601 7.19 -7.64 -19.17
N SER A 602 6.30 -7.73 -20.17
CA SER A 602 4.85 -7.70 -20.00
C SER A 602 4.22 -8.88 -20.73
N ILE A 603 3.45 -9.70 -20.00
CA ILE A 603 2.58 -10.72 -20.58
C ILE A 603 1.26 -10.03 -20.92
N TYR A 604 0.96 -9.92 -22.21
CA TYR A 604 -0.29 -9.35 -22.72
C TYR A 604 -1.36 -10.44 -22.84
N VAL A 605 -2.58 -10.08 -22.47
CA VAL A 605 -3.76 -10.96 -22.54
C VAL A 605 -4.78 -10.37 -23.51
N PHE A 606 -5.36 -11.21 -24.36
CA PHE A 606 -6.35 -10.82 -25.39
C PHE A 606 -7.57 -11.75 -25.41
N LEU A 607 -8.74 -11.19 -25.74
CA LEU A 607 -9.92 -11.92 -26.19
C LEU A 607 -10.07 -11.73 -27.71
N GLY A 608 -9.49 -12.67 -28.44
CA GLY A 608 -9.25 -12.66 -29.88
C GLY A 608 -7.76 -12.55 -30.22
N ASN A 609 -7.43 -12.47 -31.50
CA ASN A 609 -6.04 -12.42 -31.95
C ASN A 609 -5.44 -11.02 -31.73
N PRO A 610 -4.21 -10.90 -31.19
CA PRO A 610 -3.52 -9.61 -31.13
C PRO A 610 -3.30 -9.02 -32.54
N PRO A 611 -3.26 -7.68 -32.68
CA PRO A 611 -2.84 -7.05 -33.94
C PRO A 611 -1.46 -7.55 -34.39
N ALA A 612 -1.28 -7.75 -35.70
CA ALA A 612 0.00 -8.21 -36.26
C ALA A 612 1.16 -7.21 -36.03
N ASP A 613 0.84 -5.93 -35.87
CA ASP A 613 1.79 -4.87 -35.46
C ASP A 613 1.80 -4.73 -33.92
N PRO A 614 2.93 -5.05 -33.24
CA PRO A 614 3.04 -4.94 -31.79
C PRO A 614 2.83 -3.53 -31.24
N LYS A 615 3.11 -2.48 -32.03
CA LYS A 615 2.90 -1.09 -31.62
C LYS A 615 1.41 -0.76 -31.41
N LYS A 616 0.51 -1.58 -31.94
CA LYS A 616 -0.95 -1.44 -31.81
C LYS A 616 -1.56 -2.29 -30.69
N TRP A 617 -0.77 -3.10 -29.97
CA TRP A 617 -1.28 -4.00 -28.92
C TRP A 617 -1.96 -3.25 -27.77
N ASP A 618 -1.36 -2.17 -27.28
CA ASP A 618 -1.95 -1.35 -26.20
C ASP A 618 -3.27 -0.71 -26.60
N MET A 619 -3.49 -0.42 -27.89
CA MET A 619 -4.72 0.18 -28.41
C MET A 619 -5.74 -0.82 -28.96
N SER A 620 -5.50 -2.13 -28.77
CA SER A 620 -6.39 -3.17 -29.28
C SER A 620 -7.67 -3.26 -28.45
N SER A 621 -8.84 -3.20 -29.11
CA SER A 621 -10.14 -3.53 -28.50
C SER A 621 -10.28 -5.00 -28.11
N GLN A 622 -9.27 -5.83 -28.42
CA GLN A 622 -9.16 -7.21 -27.97
C GLN A 622 -8.26 -7.35 -26.71
N LYS A 623 -7.50 -6.32 -26.32
CA LYS A 623 -6.65 -6.33 -25.10
C LYS A 623 -7.55 -6.49 -23.86
N VAL A 624 -7.05 -7.27 -22.90
CA VAL A 624 -7.70 -7.53 -21.60
C VAL A 624 -7.00 -6.78 -20.48
N SER A 625 -5.70 -7.04 -20.32
CA SER A 625 -4.81 -6.43 -19.32
C SER A 625 -3.36 -6.82 -19.66
N THR A 626 -2.40 -6.38 -18.86
CA THR A 626 -1.02 -6.91 -18.88
C THR A 626 -0.62 -7.38 -17.48
N MET A 627 0.19 -8.44 -17.40
CA MET A 627 1.03 -8.71 -16.22
C MET A 627 2.43 -8.21 -16.53
N THR A 628 2.83 -7.11 -15.88
CA THR A 628 4.15 -6.50 -16.05
C THR A 628 5.05 -6.81 -14.86
N LEU A 629 6.29 -7.21 -15.15
CA LEU A 629 7.37 -7.37 -14.17
C LEU A 629 8.52 -6.45 -14.58
N LEU A 630 8.69 -5.36 -13.82
CA LEU A 630 9.70 -4.32 -14.09
C LEU A 630 11.13 -4.82 -13.86
N GLY A 631 12.09 -4.25 -14.60
CA GLY A 631 13.51 -4.52 -14.45
C GLY A 631 14.39 -3.54 -15.24
N ASN A 632 15.71 -3.68 -15.11
CA ASN A 632 16.69 -2.89 -15.84
C ASN A 632 17.09 -3.57 -17.17
N PRO A 633 17.20 -2.87 -18.31
CA PRO A 633 17.61 -3.47 -19.59
C PRO A 633 18.89 -4.30 -19.46
N GLY A 634 18.87 -5.54 -19.98
CA GLY A 634 19.99 -6.50 -19.89
C GLY A 634 20.30 -7.06 -18.50
N VAL A 635 19.60 -6.63 -17.44
CA VAL A 635 19.85 -7.13 -16.08
C VAL A 635 18.96 -8.34 -15.78
N ALA A 636 19.59 -9.47 -15.44
CA ALA A 636 18.89 -10.63 -14.90
C ALA A 636 18.27 -10.29 -13.54
N LYS A 637 16.99 -10.64 -13.36
CA LYS A 637 16.28 -10.53 -12.07
C LYS A 637 16.51 -11.80 -11.25
N MET A 638 16.37 -11.73 -9.93
CA MET A 638 16.46 -12.93 -9.09
C MET A 638 15.34 -13.91 -9.43
N SER A 639 15.63 -15.20 -9.45
CA SER A 639 14.64 -16.24 -9.78
C SER A 639 13.65 -16.41 -8.63
N LYS A 640 12.38 -16.09 -8.88
CA LYS A 640 11.29 -16.06 -7.88
C LYS A 640 9.94 -16.05 -8.59
N LEU A 641 9.03 -16.94 -8.20
CA LEU A 641 7.68 -17.02 -8.77
C LEU A 641 6.82 -15.84 -8.32
N GLU A 642 6.33 -15.08 -9.29
CA GLU A 642 5.41 -13.96 -9.12
C GLU A 642 4.06 -14.29 -9.77
N GLY A 643 2.97 -13.67 -9.32
CA GLY A 643 1.63 -14.01 -9.81
C GLY A 643 0.61 -12.87 -9.76
N MET A 644 -0.36 -12.92 -10.68
CA MET A 644 -1.37 -11.89 -10.90
C MET A 644 -2.73 -12.47 -11.31
N THR A 645 -3.81 -11.95 -10.70
CA THR A 645 -5.20 -12.23 -11.08
C THR A 645 -5.75 -11.10 -11.95
N ILE A 646 -6.35 -11.44 -13.09
CA ILE A 646 -6.92 -10.52 -14.08
C ILE A 646 -8.42 -10.87 -14.22
N PRO A 647 -9.35 -10.04 -13.71
CA PRO A 647 -10.79 -10.30 -13.76
C PRO A 647 -11.32 -10.08 -15.18
N LEU A 648 -11.96 -11.10 -15.75
CA LEU A 648 -12.57 -11.10 -17.07
C LEU A 648 -14.02 -10.56 -17.06
N GLY A 649 -14.73 -10.69 -15.94
CA GLY A 649 -16.17 -10.42 -15.84
C GLY A 649 -16.65 -9.14 -16.54
N PRO A 650 -16.07 -7.96 -16.24
CA PRO A 650 -16.44 -6.69 -16.90
C PRO A 650 -16.23 -6.68 -18.43
N LEU A 651 -15.17 -7.34 -18.94
CA LEU A 651 -14.89 -7.41 -20.38
C LEU A 651 -15.76 -8.44 -21.11
N LEU A 652 -16.09 -9.56 -20.46
CA LEU A 652 -17.08 -10.52 -20.96
C LEU A 652 -18.44 -9.82 -21.11
N ALA A 653 -18.86 -9.07 -20.09
CA ALA A 653 -20.09 -8.27 -20.13
C ALA A 653 -20.06 -7.20 -21.23
N GLN A 654 -18.96 -6.43 -21.38
CA GLN A 654 -18.80 -5.44 -22.46
C GLN A 654 -18.82 -6.07 -23.87
N LYS A 655 -18.31 -7.29 -24.02
CA LYS A 655 -18.36 -8.05 -25.30
C LYS A 655 -19.67 -8.84 -25.49
N GLY A 656 -20.65 -8.67 -24.60
CA GLY A 656 -21.95 -9.35 -24.67
C GLY A 656 -21.90 -10.86 -24.34
N VAL A 657 -20.75 -11.38 -23.88
CA VAL A 657 -20.55 -12.80 -23.62
C VAL A 657 -21.31 -13.20 -22.35
N LYS A 658 -22.35 -14.01 -22.55
CA LYS A 658 -23.24 -14.54 -21.51
C LYS A 658 -23.59 -15.98 -21.87
N GLY A 659 -23.89 -16.80 -20.87
CA GLY A 659 -24.28 -18.20 -21.06
C GLY A 659 -24.03 -19.03 -19.80
N THR A 660 -24.15 -20.33 -19.95
CA THR A 660 -23.71 -21.34 -18.98
C THR A 660 -22.19 -21.30 -18.77
N GLU A 661 -21.71 -21.98 -17.72
CA GLU A 661 -20.28 -22.16 -17.49
C GLU A 661 -19.56 -22.77 -18.71
N LYS A 662 -20.21 -23.72 -19.40
CA LYS A 662 -19.66 -24.36 -20.60
C LYS A 662 -19.53 -23.39 -21.78
N GLU A 663 -20.54 -22.57 -22.05
CA GLU A 663 -20.47 -21.60 -23.16
C GLU A 663 -19.37 -20.55 -22.93
N ILE A 664 -19.15 -20.13 -21.68
CA ILE A 664 -18.04 -19.24 -21.33
C ILE A 664 -16.69 -19.97 -21.41
N GLN A 665 -16.59 -21.22 -20.95
CA GLN A 665 -15.39 -22.06 -21.17
C GLN A 665 -15.06 -22.20 -22.66
N ASP A 666 -16.03 -22.54 -23.51
CA ASP A 666 -15.83 -22.77 -24.95
C ASP A 666 -15.45 -21.46 -25.67
N TYR A 667 -16.07 -20.33 -25.28
CA TYR A 667 -15.67 -18.99 -25.76
C TYR A 667 -14.22 -18.69 -25.39
N LEU A 668 -13.82 -18.90 -24.14
CA LEU A 668 -12.45 -18.65 -23.70
C LEU A 668 -11.46 -19.65 -24.32
N ALA A 669 -11.83 -20.92 -24.48
CA ALA A 669 -11.03 -21.92 -25.17
C ALA A 669 -10.70 -21.48 -26.60
N LYS A 670 -11.66 -20.89 -27.31
CA LYS A 670 -11.50 -20.36 -28.68
C LYS A 670 -10.76 -19.02 -28.75
N TYR A 671 -11.09 -18.05 -27.88
CA TYR A 671 -10.65 -16.65 -28.04
C TYR A 671 -9.64 -16.14 -27.03
N LEU A 672 -9.44 -16.77 -25.86
CA LEU A 672 -8.42 -16.32 -24.91
C LEU A 672 -7.01 -16.63 -25.44
N VAL A 673 -6.24 -15.59 -25.76
CA VAL A 673 -4.86 -15.65 -26.24
C VAL A 673 -3.97 -14.84 -25.30
N TRP A 674 -2.72 -15.25 -25.13
CA TRP A 674 -1.68 -14.45 -24.48
C TRP A 674 -0.38 -14.48 -25.28
N THR A 675 0.43 -13.45 -25.10
CA THR A 675 1.72 -13.25 -25.77
C THR A 675 2.62 -12.40 -24.88
N CYS A 676 3.91 -12.27 -25.17
CA CYS A 676 4.84 -11.47 -24.38
C CYS A 676 5.46 -10.34 -25.19
N MET A 677 5.65 -9.19 -24.55
CA MET A 677 6.55 -8.13 -24.98
C MET A 677 7.71 -8.07 -23.98
N SER A 678 8.94 -8.23 -24.45
CA SER A 678 10.13 -7.95 -23.65
C SER A 678 10.65 -6.56 -23.98
N LEU A 679 11.15 -5.84 -22.99
CA LEU A 679 12.11 -4.78 -23.24
C LEU A 679 13.46 -5.44 -23.53
N GLY A 680 14.08 -5.12 -24.66
CA GLY A 680 15.40 -5.64 -25.01
C GLY A 680 16.51 -4.98 -24.19
N GLU A 681 17.70 -5.55 -24.26
CA GLU A 681 18.91 -4.95 -23.67
C GLU A 681 19.24 -3.59 -24.31
N GLU A 682 18.81 -3.42 -25.58
CA GLU A 682 18.90 -2.20 -26.39
C GLU A 682 17.78 -1.17 -26.09
N GLY A 683 17.11 -1.25 -24.93
CA GLY A 683 16.10 -0.28 -24.48
C GLY A 683 14.77 -0.25 -25.26
N GLY A 684 14.65 -0.93 -26.41
CA GLY A 684 13.44 -1.00 -27.22
C GLY A 684 12.55 -2.22 -26.92
N THR A 685 11.23 -2.05 -26.99
CA THR A 685 10.26 -3.15 -26.85
C THR A 685 10.22 -4.05 -28.09
N LYS A 686 10.23 -5.38 -27.87
CA LYS A 686 10.17 -6.42 -28.92
C LYS A 686 9.27 -7.59 -28.45
N PRO A 687 8.45 -8.19 -29.34
CA PRO A 687 7.70 -9.42 -29.00
C PRO A 687 8.61 -10.57 -28.60
N TYR A 688 8.13 -11.43 -27.71
CA TYR A 688 8.79 -12.66 -27.30
C TYR A 688 7.84 -13.86 -27.40
N ASP A 689 8.31 -14.98 -27.94
CA ASP A 689 7.48 -16.18 -28.09
C ASP A 689 7.29 -16.89 -26.75
N VAL A 690 6.03 -16.90 -26.28
CA VAL A 690 5.61 -17.57 -25.04
C VAL A 690 5.86 -19.09 -25.04
N LYS A 691 6.10 -19.72 -26.19
CA LYS A 691 6.60 -21.11 -26.27
C LYS A 691 7.98 -21.31 -25.64
N LEU A 692 8.79 -20.25 -25.58
CA LEU A 692 10.15 -20.30 -25.03
C LEU A 692 10.18 -19.99 -23.51
N MET A 693 9.06 -19.54 -22.93
CA MET A 693 8.96 -19.22 -21.50
C MET A 693 8.70 -20.49 -20.69
N LYS A 694 9.68 -20.91 -19.87
CA LYS A 694 9.68 -22.24 -19.21
C LYS A 694 8.80 -22.31 -17.96
N SER A 695 8.77 -21.24 -17.17
CA SER A 695 8.02 -21.14 -15.91
C SER A 695 6.58 -20.69 -16.08
N LEU A 696 6.21 -20.15 -17.25
CA LEU A 696 4.90 -19.54 -17.48
C LEU A 696 3.76 -20.54 -17.29
N LYS A 697 2.84 -20.22 -16.37
CA LYS A 697 1.54 -20.87 -16.21
C LYS A 697 0.41 -19.86 -16.31
N VAL A 698 -0.62 -20.21 -17.07
CA VAL A 698 -1.87 -19.44 -17.21
C VAL A 698 -3.05 -20.38 -17.00
N VAL A 699 -3.99 -19.99 -16.13
CA VAL A 699 -5.23 -20.74 -15.85
C VAL A 699 -6.41 -19.79 -15.74
N VAL A 700 -7.60 -20.24 -16.15
CA VAL A 700 -8.87 -19.55 -15.87
C VAL A 700 -9.51 -20.14 -14.61
N THR A 701 -10.04 -19.29 -13.75
CA THR A 701 -10.93 -19.66 -12.64
C THR A 701 -12.29 -18.98 -12.79
N SER A 702 -13.31 -19.53 -12.14
CA SER A 702 -14.51 -18.78 -11.79
C SER A 702 -14.86 -18.97 -10.31
N ARG A 703 -15.59 -18.02 -9.74
CA ARG A 703 -16.01 -18.00 -8.34
C ARG A 703 -17.39 -17.34 -8.23
N ASN A 704 -18.16 -17.65 -7.20
CA ASN A 704 -19.34 -16.86 -6.86
C ASN A 704 -18.92 -15.75 -5.90
N VAL A 705 -19.38 -14.53 -6.15
CA VAL A 705 -19.18 -13.37 -5.29
C VAL A 705 -20.54 -12.80 -4.93
N PHE A 706 -20.85 -12.77 -3.63
CA PHE A 706 -22.01 -12.04 -3.14
C PHE A 706 -21.64 -10.57 -2.97
N ILE A 707 -22.34 -9.67 -3.66
CA ILE A 707 -22.21 -8.22 -3.52
C ILE A 707 -23.29 -7.75 -2.52
N PRO A 708 -22.92 -7.22 -1.34
CA PRO A 708 -23.87 -6.66 -0.39
C PRO A 708 -24.69 -5.49 -0.96
N SER A 709 -25.83 -5.21 -0.32
CA SER A 709 -26.58 -3.97 -0.55
C SER A 709 -26.12 -2.82 0.35
N ASP A 710 -25.56 -3.14 1.51
CA ASP A 710 -24.92 -2.20 2.41
C ASP A 710 -23.47 -1.94 1.95
N MET A 711 -23.13 -0.68 1.69
CA MET A 711 -21.80 -0.29 1.25
C MET A 711 -20.74 -0.42 2.34
N LYS A 712 -21.10 -0.57 3.61
CA LYS A 712 -20.14 -0.83 4.71
C LYS A 712 -19.69 -2.29 4.78
N ILE A 713 -20.30 -3.18 3.99
CA ILE A 713 -19.97 -4.61 3.99
C ILE A 713 -19.16 -4.96 2.74
N LYS A 714 -18.04 -5.66 2.94
CA LYS A 714 -17.19 -6.19 1.85
C LYS A 714 -17.89 -7.33 1.08
N PRO A 715 -17.71 -7.43 -0.25
CA PRO A 715 -18.04 -8.61 -1.03
C PRO A 715 -17.60 -9.93 -0.38
N LYS A 716 -18.48 -10.94 -0.40
CA LYS A 716 -18.17 -12.28 0.12
C LYS A 716 -17.84 -13.19 -1.06
N VAL A 717 -16.55 -13.49 -1.23
CA VAL A 717 -16.03 -14.38 -2.28
C VAL A 717 -16.10 -15.85 -1.86
N SER A 718 -16.55 -16.73 -2.75
CA SER A 718 -16.40 -18.18 -2.60
C SER A 718 -14.99 -18.63 -2.94
N LYS A 719 -14.62 -19.87 -2.57
CA LYS A 719 -13.47 -20.55 -3.17
C LYS A 719 -13.60 -20.53 -4.70
N ALA A 720 -12.48 -20.32 -5.39
CA ALA A 720 -12.43 -20.42 -6.84
C ALA A 720 -12.51 -21.89 -7.33
N LYS A 721 -13.17 -22.08 -8.47
CA LYS A 721 -13.18 -23.30 -9.27
C LYS A 721 -12.30 -23.09 -10.49
N ILE A 722 -11.37 -24.00 -10.76
CA ILE A 722 -10.50 -23.95 -11.94
C ILE A 722 -11.23 -24.48 -13.18
N GLN A 723 -11.01 -23.80 -14.30
CA GLN A 723 -11.72 -23.98 -15.57
C GLN A 723 -10.73 -24.35 -16.69
N THR A 724 -9.97 -25.43 -16.52
CA THR A 724 -8.83 -25.78 -17.42
C THR A 724 -9.20 -25.94 -18.89
N ALA A 725 -10.47 -26.23 -19.22
CA ALA A 725 -10.95 -26.27 -20.60
C ALA A 725 -10.66 -24.97 -21.39
N ALA A 726 -10.65 -23.80 -20.73
CA ALA A 726 -10.34 -22.52 -21.34
C ALA A 726 -8.85 -22.35 -21.72
N THR A 727 -7.95 -23.13 -21.11
CA THR A 727 -6.48 -23.05 -21.28
C THR A 727 -5.84 -24.31 -21.88
N LYS A 728 -6.51 -25.46 -21.82
CA LYS A 728 -6.05 -26.77 -22.31
C LYS A 728 -6.16 -26.89 -23.83
N ASN A 729 -5.24 -26.27 -24.55
CA ASN A 729 -5.06 -26.41 -26.00
C ASN A 729 -3.55 -26.37 -26.31
N GLN A 730 -3.06 -27.25 -27.20
CA GLN A 730 -1.63 -27.29 -27.59
C GLN A 730 -1.13 -25.96 -28.20
N ALA A 731 -2.02 -25.14 -28.78
CA ALA A 731 -1.69 -23.80 -29.26
C ALA A 731 -1.49 -22.76 -28.13
N LYS A 732 -1.89 -23.05 -26.89
CA LYS A 732 -1.84 -22.15 -25.74
C LYS A 732 -0.67 -22.50 -24.83
N SER A 733 0.55 -22.20 -25.27
CA SER A 733 1.77 -22.49 -24.54
C SER A 733 1.81 -21.79 -23.17
N GLY A 734 2.14 -22.55 -22.12
CA GLY A 734 1.97 -22.13 -20.72
C GLY A 734 0.56 -22.33 -20.15
N GLY A 735 -0.41 -22.79 -20.94
CA GLY A 735 -1.76 -23.08 -20.45
C GLY A 735 -1.77 -24.27 -19.51
N ALA A 736 -2.12 -24.06 -18.24
CA ALA A 736 -2.20 -25.12 -17.25
C ALA A 736 -3.41 -26.02 -17.53
N SER A 737 -3.16 -27.32 -17.66
CA SER A 737 -4.15 -28.36 -17.96
C SER A 737 -4.63 -29.11 -16.70
N THR A 738 -3.91 -29.00 -15.60
CA THR A 738 -4.20 -29.58 -14.28
C THR A 738 -3.85 -28.64 -13.14
N LEU A 739 -4.37 -28.95 -11.94
CA LEU A 739 -3.98 -28.30 -10.69
C LEU A 739 -2.51 -28.55 -10.32
N ALA A 740 -2.01 -29.77 -10.58
CA ALA A 740 -0.64 -30.14 -10.28
C ALA A 740 0.39 -29.32 -11.07
N GLU A 741 0.09 -28.90 -12.30
CA GLU A 741 0.95 -28.01 -13.10
C GLU A 741 1.09 -26.60 -12.53
N LEU A 742 0.13 -26.15 -11.72
CA LEU A 742 0.17 -24.85 -11.03
C LEU A 742 0.88 -24.98 -9.69
N ALA A 743 0.48 -25.96 -8.88
CA ALA A 743 1.05 -26.21 -7.56
C ALA A 743 2.56 -26.56 -7.62
N ASN A 744 2.99 -27.24 -8.70
CA ASN A 744 4.38 -27.61 -8.95
C ASN A 744 5.01 -26.76 -10.07
N THR A 745 4.64 -25.47 -10.16
CA THR A 745 5.31 -24.54 -11.08
C THR A 745 6.80 -24.47 -10.74
N LYS A 746 7.66 -24.62 -11.76
CA LYS A 746 9.11 -24.59 -11.60
C LYS A 746 9.69 -23.23 -11.96
N LEU A 747 10.81 -22.89 -11.33
CA LEU A 747 11.64 -21.76 -11.75
C LEU A 747 12.19 -22.00 -13.16
N LYS A 748 12.67 -20.96 -13.84
CA LYS A 748 13.26 -21.02 -15.18
C LYS A 748 14.37 -22.09 -15.30
N GLY A 749 15.15 -22.28 -14.23
CA GLY A 749 16.21 -23.28 -14.11
C GLY A 749 15.73 -24.73 -13.91
N GLY A 750 14.42 -24.99 -13.80
CA GLY A 750 13.85 -26.32 -13.57
C GLY A 750 13.84 -26.78 -12.11
N ALA A 751 14.39 -25.98 -11.20
CA ALA A 751 14.25 -26.15 -9.76
C ALA A 751 12.78 -26.03 -9.33
N ALA A 752 12.39 -26.78 -8.29
CA ALA A 752 11.11 -26.59 -7.63
C ALA A 752 11.14 -25.28 -6.83
N ALA A 753 10.02 -24.55 -6.84
CA ALA A 753 9.80 -23.42 -5.94
C ALA A 753 8.33 -23.39 -5.53
N HIS A 754 8.07 -22.85 -4.35
CA HIS A 754 6.72 -22.52 -3.94
C HIS A 754 6.39 -21.09 -4.37
N LEU A 755 5.14 -20.87 -4.75
CA LEU A 755 4.60 -19.52 -4.94
C LEU A 755 4.61 -18.80 -3.58
N ARG A 756 5.12 -17.56 -3.53
CA ARG A 756 5.31 -16.77 -2.29
C ARG A 756 4.03 -16.69 -1.46
N ILE A 757 4.15 -16.66 -0.13
CA ILE A 757 3.00 -16.73 0.80
C ILE A 757 2.01 -15.58 0.53
N GLY A 758 0.78 -15.92 0.15
CA GLY A 758 -0.29 -14.97 -0.17
C GLY A 758 -0.38 -14.56 -1.64
N ILE A 759 0.55 -14.96 -2.52
CA ILE A 759 0.36 -14.75 -3.97
C ILE A 759 -0.63 -15.80 -4.51
N LEU A 760 -1.72 -15.32 -5.13
CA LEU A 760 -2.81 -16.14 -5.69
C LEU A 760 -3.39 -17.15 -4.68
N PRO A 761 -3.99 -16.68 -3.55
CA PRO A 761 -4.40 -17.55 -2.45
C PRO A 761 -5.46 -18.59 -2.85
N ASP A 762 -6.21 -18.39 -3.93
CA ASP A 762 -7.12 -19.39 -4.49
C ASP A 762 -6.40 -20.64 -5.00
N ILE A 763 -5.25 -20.46 -5.63
CA ILE A 763 -4.41 -21.55 -6.14
C ILE A 763 -3.66 -22.19 -4.98
N GLN A 764 -3.15 -21.39 -4.03
CA GLN A 764 -2.47 -21.90 -2.83
C GLN A 764 -3.39 -22.70 -1.88
N ASN A 765 -4.67 -22.32 -1.76
CA ASN A 765 -5.65 -23.03 -0.94
C ASN A 765 -6.30 -24.24 -1.63
N THR A 766 -5.83 -24.64 -2.81
CA THR A 766 -6.28 -25.88 -3.45
C THR A 766 -5.34 -27.03 -3.06
N THR A 767 -5.92 -28.09 -2.50
CA THR A 767 -5.18 -29.17 -1.80
C THR A 767 -4.17 -29.90 -2.67
N VAL A 768 -2.92 -29.93 -2.20
CA VAL A 768 -1.85 -30.76 -2.76
C VAL A 768 -1.93 -32.17 -2.19
N THR A 769 -2.61 -33.07 -2.89
CA THR A 769 -2.53 -34.52 -2.66
C THR A 769 -1.57 -35.13 -3.69
N GLY A 770 -0.39 -35.60 -3.24
CA GLY A 770 0.66 -36.01 -4.17
C GLY A 770 1.86 -36.76 -3.59
N CYS A 771 1.82 -37.24 -2.35
CA CYS A 771 2.87 -38.08 -1.77
C CYS A 771 2.27 -39.30 -1.05
N GLU A 772 1.60 -40.18 -1.82
CA GLU A 772 1.25 -41.52 -1.34
C GLU A 772 2.50 -42.41 -1.29
N ILE A 773 3.09 -42.59 -0.11
CA ILE A 773 4.02 -43.70 0.11
C ILE A 773 3.20 -44.98 0.18
N LYS A 774 3.12 -45.71 -0.93
CA LYS A 774 2.49 -47.05 -0.99
C LYS A 774 3.35 -48.08 -0.28
N ILE A 775 3.20 -48.18 1.04
CA ILE A 775 3.65 -49.34 1.80
C ILE A 775 2.77 -50.52 1.40
N ARG A 776 3.30 -51.40 0.54
CA ARG A 776 2.77 -52.77 0.44
C ARG A 776 3.09 -53.46 1.77
N GLN A 777 2.07 -53.94 2.46
CA GLN A 777 2.25 -55.02 3.43
C GLN A 777 2.07 -56.36 2.70
N SER A 778 3.10 -57.19 2.81
CA SER A 778 3.13 -58.62 2.51
C SER A 778 3.05 -59.39 3.82
#